data_AF-A0A353B1B2-F1
#
_entry.id   AF-A0A353B1B2-F1
#
_cell.length_a   1.000
_cell.length_b   1.000
_cell.length_c   1.000
_cell.angle_alpha   90.00
_cell.angle_beta   90.00
_cell.angle_gamma   90.00
#
_symmetry.space_group_name_H-M   'P 1'
#
loop_
_entity.id
_entity.type
_entity.pdbx_description
1 polymer ?
#
loop_
_entity_poly.entity_id
_entity_poly.type
_entity_poly.pdbx_seq_one_letter_code
_entity_poly.pdbx_strand_id
1 'polypeptide(L)'
;NNWWWAIDNLKITGDVDGLPFGGISTSDTTQWNVTTVDTSAFPQVATLSPADEASDVPVDSPLSITFDQDVRKGNGFIHILRASDGKIGASLDVNSAAVTVAGPVVTIDPPADLLDGVEYSIQVDEGAILSTATTLQTGVTLLTQDFDTLPLGPAIWEDNGDGTDFTVVPPEGFTIDNSNMPTGGFDEWDGWSVADNDFWSVAGGQDRSAFTLGSGNVAVADSDEFDDGNNPQRDNNNDRVPFNSLLRTPAIDLTDVQSDSVKLEFDSSFRPEGNQIGLVEVSFDGGTSWTEVLTLDTEDHRNIRYSFDISNPATGTAEFRFSYTGANNWWWAIDNLKVSGDVAGLPALGLDNADSWTFTAEDRRPGIAAINPADDTTEVAKDANLSITFDQNVRKGNGFVHILRSADGKIGQSIDVRSAEVTINGAVVTIDPPVDLEATTEYFVAFDEGAIVSEATTTQPNATLLWQDFETLALGAAVDETGGDGTDFTLTPPNGYTVDNTNMATGGVTEWRGWSFADKDFWGQAGGQDRESFRFGSGTVAVADSDEFDDLTNSETGFDSKLVTVPINLDSVAVNSVTLQFDSDFRDEGSQQGTVEVTYDGGTTWQTVYTLNPDADAAAPANIDFRSRRVILDVDNPASGDMQFRFNYTGDNNWWWAIDNILVTGDVAGLASPGIATSDSSTWNFVTVDERSPTVESVVVASSAWDAAFIDTIDGGGAGAGNAQGLELQSGSSPLVWDDINTMYIQFSENVLNTVDANFELRDSTGVIDANISYDPASFQATITVASPLGFGKYRLGVSDQITDAAGNALDGDGEGNPGGVFDLRFDIVPGDGNRDGRVNSLDLQAFSAAFLAQAGADDYNPFADWNADGRVNSADLAVFSENFLNNLGTLSDPGAAFSGGAGNAPSGGSGSWASGAWGSAGSGSRPSSDGADGFFSGLGDDDDEEGGLLSF
;
A
#
# COMPACT_ATOMS: atom_id res chain seq x y z
N ASN A 1 -34.30 52.67 -19.71
CA ASN A 1 -34.58 52.66 -18.26
C ASN A 1 -33.35 53.18 -17.53
N ASN A 2 -33.54 54.01 -16.51
CA ASN A 2 -32.48 54.74 -15.81
C ASN A 2 -31.50 53.78 -15.12
N TRP A 3 -30.23 53.84 -15.49
CA TRP A 3 -29.14 53.30 -14.67
C TRP A 3 -28.25 54.48 -14.28
N TRP A 4 -28.06 54.67 -12.98
CA TRP A 4 -27.09 55.60 -12.42
C TRP A 4 -25.91 54.75 -11.99
N TRP A 5 -24.69 55.13 -12.37
CA TRP A 5 -23.46 54.57 -11.83
C TRP A 5 -22.81 55.60 -10.89
N ALA A 6 -22.27 55.10 -9.79
CA ALA A 6 -21.39 55.85 -8.89
C ALA A 6 -19.98 55.28 -9.08
N ILE A 7 -19.03 56.14 -9.42
CA ILE A 7 -17.61 55.81 -9.29
C ILE A 7 -17.27 56.05 -7.83
N ASP A 8 -16.93 54.99 -7.09
CA ASP A 8 -16.28 55.12 -5.79
C ASP A 8 -14.77 54.90 -5.99
N ASN A 9 -13.96 55.78 -5.39
CA ASN A 9 -12.49 55.72 -5.36
C ASN A 9 -11.68 55.90 -6.67
N LEU A 10 -12.01 56.88 -7.52
CA LEU A 10 -11.05 57.38 -8.52
C LEU A 10 -9.96 58.24 -7.84
N LYS A 11 -8.77 57.68 -7.62
CA LYS A 11 -7.60 58.42 -7.11
C LYS A 11 -6.66 58.80 -8.27
N ILE A 12 -6.72 60.07 -8.70
CA ILE A 12 -5.75 60.65 -9.63
C ILE A 12 -4.60 61.25 -8.80
N THR A 13 -3.44 60.61 -8.80
CA THR A 13 -2.21 61.19 -8.20
C THR A 13 -1.50 62.05 -9.24
N GLY A 14 -1.48 63.36 -9.01
CA GLY A 14 -0.75 64.32 -9.84
C GLY A 14 0.76 64.31 -9.54
N ASP A 15 1.56 64.40 -10.60
CA ASP A 15 3.01 64.56 -10.58
C ASP A 15 3.45 65.82 -9.82
N VAL A 16 4.61 65.72 -9.20
CA VAL A 16 5.27 66.66 -8.29
C VAL A 16 5.66 67.96 -9.00
N ASP A 17 4.77 68.96 -9.07
CA ASP A 17 5.17 70.36 -9.32
C ASP A 17 4.15 71.47 -8.94
N GLY A 18 3.10 71.16 -8.16
CA GLY A 18 2.26 72.19 -7.54
C GLY A 18 1.35 72.99 -8.48
N LEU A 19 1.05 72.50 -9.69
CA LEU A 19 -0.02 73.03 -10.53
C LEU A 19 -1.34 72.26 -10.28
N PRO A 20 -2.47 72.93 -9.94
CA PRO A 20 -3.74 72.23 -9.76
C PRO A 20 -4.27 71.71 -11.11
N PHE A 21 -4.72 70.45 -11.13
CA PHE A 21 -5.42 69.82 -12.25
C PHE A 21 -6.61 70.69 -12.68
N GLY A 22 -6.64 71.10 -13.95
CA GLY A 22 -7.61 72.06 -14.49
C GLY A 22 -9.06 71.56 -14.59
N GLY A 23 -9.33 70.32 -14.20
CA GLY A 23 -10.61 69.64 -14.36
C GLY A 23 -10.86 69.19 -15.82
N ILE A 24 -11.66 68.14 -15.98
CA ILE A 24 -12.19 67.72 -17.27
C ILE A 24 -13.42 68.57 -17.57
N SER A 25 -13.46 69.20 -18.75
CA SER A 25 -14.60 70.03 -19.15
C SER A 25 -15.81 69.15 -19.44
N THR A 26 -16.95 69.39 -18.76
CA THR A 26 -18.20 68.64 -18.99
C THR A 26 -18.80 68.86 -20.38
N SER A 27 -18.27 69.81 -21.16
CA SER A 27 -18.70 70.08 -22.54
C SER A 27 -17.75 69.52 -23.60
N ASP A 28 -16.61 68.95 -23.20
CA ASP A 28 -15.63 68.37 -24.12
C ASP A 28 -15.70 66.85 -24.06
N THR A 29 -16.61 66.28 -24.87
CA THR A 29 -16.82 64.83 -24.98
C THR A 29 -15.66 64.09 -25.66
N THR A 30 -14.55 64.78 -25.97
CA THR A 30 -13.33 64.18 -26.54
C THR A 30 -12.24 63.94 -25.50
N GLN A 31 -12.39 64.49 -24.28
CA GLN A 31 -11.41 64.32 -23.19
C GLN A 31 -11.68 63.10 -22.31
N TRP A 32 -12.92 62.60 -22.29
CA TRP A 32 -13.31 61.40 -21.55
C TRP A 32 -14.50 60.73 -22.26
N ASN A 33 -14.22 59.62 -22.95
CA ASN A 33 -15.21 58.79 -23.62
C ASN A 33 -15.12 57.36 -23.08
N VAL A 34 -16.27 56.73 -22.86
CA VAL A 34 -16.37 55.31 -22.51
C VAL A 34 -17.19 54.65 -23.60
N THR A 35 -16.61 53.61 -24.22
CA THR A 35 -17.32 52.75 -25.17
C THR A 35 -17.90 51.60 -24.37
N THR A 36 -19.23 51.47 -24.34
CA THR A 36 -19.87 50.27 -23.76
C THR A 36 -19.84 49.17 -24.81
N VAL A 37 -19.25 48.02 -24.46
CA VAL A 37 -19.29 46.82 -25.31
C VAL A 37 -20.71 46.24 -25.27
N ASP A 38 -21.24 45.87 -26.44
CA ASP A 38 -22.49 45.10 -26.52
C ASP A 38 -22.19 43.63 -26.18
N THR A 39 -22.53 43.22 -24.96
CA THR A 39 -22.24 41.88 -24.46
C THR A 39 -23.17 40.80 -25.02
N SER A 40 -24.24 41.18 -25.75
CA SER A 40 -25.19 40.19 -26.29
C SER A 40 -24.62 39.28 -27.39
N ALA A 41 -23.41 39.55 -27.86
CA ALA A 41 -22.68 38.70 -28.80
C ALA A 41 -21.80 37.65 -28.10
N PHE A 42 -21.47 37.83 -26.82
CA PHE A 42 -20.59 36.94 -26.05
C PHE A 42 -21.39 35.74 -25.52
N PRO A 43 -20.82 34.52 -25.48
CA PRO A 43 -21.50 33.37 -24.87
C PRO A 43 -21.87 33.70 -23.42
N GLN A 44 -23.15 33.54 -23.09
CA GLN A 44 -23.67 33.71 -21.74
C GLN A 44 -24.09 32.36 -21.18
N VAL A 45 -23.84 32.14 -19.89
CA VAL A 45 -24.34 30.95 -19.19
C VAL A 45 -25.87 30.92 -19.24
N ALA A 46 -26.41 29.86 -19.82
CA ALA A 46 -27.85 29.60 -19.86
C ALA A 46 -28.28 28.74 -18.66
N THR A 47 -27.56 27.63 -18.39
CA THR A 47 -27.80 26.74 -17.25
C THR A 47 -26.51 26.09 -16.76
N LEU A 48 -26.49 25.77 -15.46
CA LEU A 48 -25.42 25.05 -14.78
C LEU A 48 -25.98 23.71 -14.25
N SER A 49 -25.17 22.66 -14.28
CA SER A 49 -25.47 21.36 -13.67
C SER A 49 -24.20 20.84 -12.97
N PRO A 50 -24.18 20.68 -11.63
CA PRO A 50 -25.26 21.00 -10.71
C PRO A 50 -25.67 22.48 -10.78
N ALA A 51 -26.90 22.78 -10.38
CA ALA A 51 -27.33 24.18 -10.30
C ALA A 51 -26.46 24.93 -9.28
N ASP A 52 -26.33 26.25 -9.45
CA ASP A 52 -25.70 27.10 -8.45
C ASP A 52 -26.34 26.93 -7.07
N GLU A 53 -25.51 26.92 -6.03
CA GLU A 53 -25.83 26.61 -4.63
C GLU A 53 -26.46 25.20 -4.40
N ALA A 54 -26.23 24.24 -5.31
CA ALA A 54 -26.73 22.88 -5.11
C ALA A 54 -26.08 22.20 -3.90
N SER A 55 -26.89 21.51 -3.10
CA SER A 55 -26.43 20.55 -2.08
C SER A 55 -26.51 19.12 -2.63
N ASP A 56 -25.84 18.20 -1.93
CA ASP A 56 -25.95 16.75 -2.19
C ASP A 56 -25.50 16.33 -3.61
N VAL A 57 -24.53 17.05 -4.18
CA VAL A 57 -23.91 16.72 -5.46
C VAL A 57 -22.96 15.54 -5.24
N PRO A 58 -23.10 14.40 -5.93
CA PRO A 58 -22.15 13.31 -5.77
C PRO A 58 -20.71 13.75 -6.05
N VAL A 59 -19.77 13.30 -5.22
CA VAL A 59 -18.33 13.63 -5.29
C VAL A 59 -17.67 13.35 -6.65
N ASP A 60 -18.24 12.44 -7.42
CA ASP A 60 -17.78 11.96 -8.72
C ASP A 60 -18.55 12.56 -9.91
N SER A 61 -19.54 13.43 -9.68
CA SER A 61 -20.42 13.90 -10.76
C SER A 61 -19.73 14.87 -11.73
N PRO A 62 -19.90 14.72 -13.07
CA PRO A 62 -19.45 15.72 -14.01
C PRO A 62 -20.23 17.01 -13.80
N LEU A 63 -19.54 18.11 -14.03
CA LEU A 63 -20.09 19.44 -14.03
C LEU A 63 -20.38 19.85 -15.49
N SER A 64 -21.46 20.59 -15.72
CA SER A 64 -21.84 21.03 -17.05
C SER A 64 -22.29 22.48 -17.08
N ILE A 65 -21.74 23.22 -18.03
CA ILE A 65 -22.11 24.59 -18.36
C ILE A 65 -22.78 24.57 -19.73
N THR A 66 -24.04 25.00 -19.79
CA THR A 66 -24.73 25.23 -21.07
C THR A 66 -24.76 26.71 -21.36
N PHE A 67 -24.28 27.11 -22.54
CA PHE A 67 -24.32 28.48 -23.03
C PHE A 67 -25.56 28.77 -23.89
N ASP A 68 -25.88 30.05 -24.11
CA ASP A 68 -26.97 30.50 -24.97
C ASP A 68 -26.67 30.38 -26.49
N GLN A 69 -25.44 30.00 -26.84
CA GLN A 69 -24.96 29.76 -28.19
C GLN A 69 -23.85 28.71 -28.22
N ASP A 70 -23.53 28.21 -29.41
CA ASP A 70 -22.46 27.21 -29.59
C ASP A 70 -21.09 27.80 -29.23
N VAL A 71 -20.33 27.03 -28.46
CA VAL A 71 -18.99 27.37 -27.98
C VAL A 71 -17.94 26.37 -28.47
N ARG A 72 -16.68 26.68 -28.22
CA ARG A 72 -15.51 25.84 -28.51
C ARG A 72 -14.42 26.11 -27.46
N LYS A 73 -13.47 25.18 -27.35
CA LYS A 73 -12.27 25.34 -26.52
C LYS A 73 -11.39 26.48 -27.06
N GLY A 74 -10.77 27.22 -26.14
CA GLY A 74 -9.73 28.22 -26.37
C GLY A 74 -8.45 27.84 -25.62
N ASN A 75 -7.88 28.78 -24.87
CA ASN A 75 -6.71 28.56 -24.02
C ASN A 75 -6.99 29.01 -22.58
N GLY A 76 -6.50 28.26 -21.59
CA GLY A 76 -6.70 28.55 -20.18
C GLY A 76 -7.26 27.35 -19.41
N PHE A 77 -7.56 27.57 -18.13
CA PHE A 77 -7.95 26.53 -17.20
C PHE A 77 -9.38 26.70 -16.69
N ILE A 78 -9.93 25.60 -16.18
CA ILE A 78 -11.12 25.56 -15.35
C ILE A 78 -10.68 25.14 -13.95
N HIS A 79 -10.85 26.02 -12.98
CA HIS A 79 -10.49 25.80 -11.58
C HIS A 79 -11.72 25.40 -10.75
N ILE A 80 -11.55 24.36 -9.96
CA ILE A 80 -12.48 23.89 -8.94
C ILE A 80 -11.85 24.26 -7.60
N LEU A 81 -12.30 25.37 -7.02
CA LEU A 81 -11.74 25.94 -5.80
C LEU A 81 -12.57 25.49 -4.60
N ARG A 82 -11.95 25.19 -3.47
CA ARG A 82 -12.66 24.97 -2.21
C ARG A 82 -13.17 26.31 -1.72
N ALA A 83 -14.47 26.43 -1.46
CA ALA A 83 -15.07 27.67 -1.00
C ALA A 83 -14.57 28.09 0.40
N SER A 84 -14.05 27.15 1.20
CA SER A 84 -13.57 27.42 2.56
C SER A 84 -12.32 28.30 2.62
N ASP A 85 -11.43 28.19 1.63
CA ASP A 85 -10.14 28.89 1.60
C ASP A 85 -9.78 29.51 0.23
N GLY A 86 -10.60 29.30 -0.79
CA GLY A 86 -10.36 29.77 -2.15
C GLY A 86 -9.20 29.07 -2.86
N LYS A 87 -8.68 27.96 -2.31
CA LYS A 87 -7.56 27.22 -2.90
C LYS A 87 -8.06 26.12 -3.84
N ILE A 88 -7.27 25.80 -4.86
CA ILE A 88 -7.54 24.77 -5.85
C ILE A 88 -7.74 23.42 -5.16
N GLY A 89 -8.91 22.82 -5.39
CA GLY A 89 -9.14 21.38 -5.24
C GLY A 89 -8.80 20.60 -6.51
N ALA A 90 -9.11 21.17 -7.68
CA ALA A 90 -8.66 20.67 -8.98
C ALA A 90 -8.53 21.81 -10.00
N SER A 91 -7.59 21.71 -10.94
CA SER A 91 -7.42 22.66 -12.04
C SER A 91 -7.27 21.86 -13.33
N LEU A 92 -8.04 22.21 -14.36
CA LEU A 92 -8.14 21.43 -15.58
C LEU A 92 -7.80 22.31 -16.78
N ASP A 93 -6.77 21.93 -17.55
CA ASP A 93 -6.55 22.54 -18.86
C ASP A 93 -7.80 22.29 -19.73
N VAL A 94 -8.37 23.35 -20.32
CA VAL A 94 -9.55 23.24 -21.17
C VAL A 94 -9.33 22.29 -22.35
N ASN A 95 -8.09 22.08 -22.79
CA ASN A 95 -7.71 21.19 -23.87
C ASN A 95 -7.45 19.73 -23.42
N SER A 96 -7.47 19.45 -22.11
CA SER A 96 -7.40 18.09 -21.58
C SER A 96 -8.63 17.24 -21.94
N ALA A 97 -8.53 15.93 -21.72
CA ALA A 97 -9.63 14.98 -21.89
C ALA A 97 -10.75 15.18 -20.85
N ALA A 98 -10.43 15.74 -19.68
CA ALA A 98 -11.38 16.06 -18.61
C ALA A 98 -12.42 17.13 -18.99
N VAL A 99 -12.21 17.85 -20.11
CA VAL A 99 -13.15 18.86 -20.60
C VAL A 99 -13.62 18.49 -22.00
N THR A 100 -14.93 18.39 -22.21
CA THR A 100 -15.52 18.16 -23.54
C THR A 100 -16.48 19.28 -23.93
N VAL A 101 -16.58 19.55 -25.23
CA VAL A 101 -17.47 20.59 -25.75
C VAL A 101 -18.31 20.01 -26.89
N ALA A 102 -19.64 20.07 -26.73
CA ALA A 102 -20.60 19.60 -27.72
C ALA A 102 -21.69 20.67 -27.95
N GLY A 103 -21.53 21.46 -29.03
CA GLY A 103 -22.42 22.57 -29.35
C GLY A 103 -22.36 23.66 -28.27
N PRO A 104 -23.45 23.94 -27.53
CA PRO A 104 -23.43 24.94 -26.45
C PRO A 104 -23.02 24.37 -25.09
N VAL A 105 -22.77 23.05 -24.97
CA VAL A 105 -22.53 22.38 -23.70
C VAL A 105 -21.03 22.12 -23.50
N VAL A 106 -20.50 22.61 -22.39
CA VAL A 106 -19.20 22.23 -21.84
C VAL A 106 -19.43 21.23 -20.71
N THR A 107 -18.78 20.09 -20.75
CA THR A 107 -18.77 19.10 -19.67
C THR A 107 -17.37 19.05 -19.07
N ILE A 108 -17.30 19.06 -17.75
CA ILE A 108 -16.09 19.10 -16.92
C ILE A 108 -16.14 17.88 -16.02
N ASP A 109 -15.11 17.06 -16.09
CA ASP A 109 -15.06 15.75 -15.46
C ASP A 109 -13.72 15.62 -14.72
N PRO A 110 -13.69 15.94 -13.42
CA PRO A 110 -12.46 15.92 -12.64
C PRO A 110 -11.84 14.51 -12.65
N PRO A 111 -10.52 14.36 -12.84
CA PRO A 111 -9.87 13.04 -12.89
C PRO A 111 -9.81 12.33 -11.52
N ALA A 112 -10.21 12.99 -10.45
CA ALA A 112 -10.31 12.45 -9.10
C ALA A 112 -11.60 12.98 -8.43
N ASP A 113 -12.18 12.16 -7.56
CA ASP A 113 -13.35 12.53 -6.77
C ASP A 113 -13.10 13.81 -5.96
N LEU A 114 -14.12 14.64 -5.89
CA LEU A 114 -14.15 15.77 -4.98
C LEU A 114 -14.26 15.29 -3.52
N LEU A 115 -13.83 16.12 -2.58
CA LEU A 115 -13.86 15.76 -1.16
C LEU A 115 -15.30 15.80 -0.63
N ASP A 116 -15.65 14.78 0.15
CA ASP A 116 -16.96 14.66 0.81
C ASP A 116 -17.24 15.82 1.78
N GLY A 117 -18.46 16.34 1.74
CA GLY A 117 -18.94 17.46 2.57
C GLY A 117 -18.29 18.81 2.28
N VAL A 118 -17.50 18.94 1.20
CA VAL A 118 -16.81 20.19 0.84
C VAL A 118 -17.63 21.01 -0.14
N GLU A 119 -17.74 22.31 0.13
CA GLU A 119 -18.31 23.29 -0.81
C GLU A 119 -17.22 23.73 -1.80
N TYR A 120 -17.55 23.68 -3.08
CA TYR A 120 -16.69 24.08 -4.18
C TYR A 120 -17.27 25.24 -4.96
N SER A 121 -16.39 26.06 -5.53
CA SER A 121 -16.68 27.12 -6.49
C SER A 121 -15.95 26.88 -7.80
N ILE A 122 -16.60 27.12 -8.93
CA ILE A 122 -16.00 26.99 -10.26
C ILE A 122 -15.58 28.35 -10.80
N GLN A 123 -14.34 28.43 -11.25
CA GLN A 123 -13.79 29.58 -11.96
C GLN A 123 -13.26 29.14 -13.32
N VAL A 124 -13.61 29.86 -14.38
CA VAL A 124 -13.17 29.59 -15.75
C VAL A 124 -12.34 30.77 -16.22
N ASP A 125 -11.11 30.50 -16.67
CA ASP A 125 -10.23 31.53 -17.20
C ASP A 125 -10.85 32.27 -18.38
N GLU A 126 -10.59 33.58 -18.42
CA GLU A 126 -10.93 34.40 -19.58
C GLU A 126 -10.22 33.83 -20.82
N GLY A 127 -10.98 33.42 -21.83
CA GLY A 127 -10.42 32.85 -23.06
C GLY A 127 -10.39 31.32 -23.11
N ALA A 128 -10.65 30.62 -22.01
CA ALA A 128 -10.72 29.15 -21.98
C ALA A 128 -11.89 28.64 -22.84
N ILE A 129 -13.02 29.34 -22.80
CA ILE A 129 -14.20 29.04 -23.63
C ILE A 129 -14.48 30.21 -24.57
N LEU A 130 -14.58 29.91 -25.87
CA LEU A 130 -14.80 30.89 -26.93
C LEU A 130 -16.10 30.60 -27.69
N SER A 131 -16.71 31.63 -28.26
CA SER A 131 -17.76 31.47 -29.26
C SER A 131 -17.22 30.78 -30.52
N THR A 132 -18.10 30.11 -31.28
CA THR A 132 -17.78 29.62 -32.64
C THR A 132 -17.69 30.73 -33.70
N ALA A 133 -18.01 31.98 -33.36
CA ALA A 133 -17.87 33.11 -34.26
C ALA A 133 -16.38 33.41 -34.56
N THR A 134 -16.09 33.96 -35.75
CA THR A 134 -14.72 34.31 -36.18
C THR A 134 -14.39 35.79 -35.97
N THR A 135 -15.18 36.48 -35.14
CA THR A 135 -14.93 37.89 -34.81
C THR A 135 -13.63 37.98 -34.04
N LEU A 136 -12.64 38.68 -34.59
CA LEU A 136 -11.38 38.91 -33.91
C LEU A 136 -11.60 39.81 -32.68
N GLN A 137 -11.22 39.30 -31.51
CA GLN A 137 -11.14 40.07 -30.27
C GLN A 137 -9.69 40.35 -29.93
N THR A 138 -9.41 41.59 -29.54
CA THR A 138 -8.05 42.03 -29.25
C THR A 138 -7.69 41.79 -27.79
N GLY A 139 -6.49 41.27 -27.53
CA GLY A 139 -5.97 41.09 -26.17
C GLY A 139 -6.77 40.12 -25.30
N VAL A 140 -7.34 39.06 -25.90
CA VAL A 140 -7.95 37.95 -25.17
C VAL A 140 -6.86 37.25 -24.35
N THR A 141 -7.15 36.94 -23.09
CA THR A 141 -6.25 36.20 -22.22
C THR A 141 -6.07 34.78 -22.77
N LEU A 142 -4.82 34.33 -22.86
CA LEU A 142 -4.41 33.01 -23.34
C LEU A 142 -3.85 32.14 -22.20
N LEU A 143 -3.24 32.79 -21.21
CA LEU A 143 -2.75 32.18 -19.98
C LEU A 143 -2.75 33.28 -18.90
N THR A 144 -3.23 32.96 -17.71
CA THR A 144 -3.08 33.79 -16.52
C THR A 144 -2.56 32.93 -15.37
N GLN A 145 -1.69 33.48 -14.54
CA GLN A 145 -1.22 32.81 -13.33
C GLN A 145 -0.72 33.84 -12.31
N ASP A 146 -1.43 33.93 -11.20
CA ASP A 146 -1.10 34.75 -10.02
C ASP A 146 -0.69 33.90 -8.82
N PHE A 147 -0.64 32.56 -8.95
CA PHE A 147 -0.26 31.59 -7.92
C PHE A 147 -1.13 31.56 -6.66
N ASP A 148 -2.06 32.51 -6.50
CA ASP A 148 -2.85 32.76 -5.29
C ASP A 148 -3.78 31.60 -4.92
N THR A 149 -4.22 30.84 -5.91
CA THR A 149 -5.13 29.72 -5.71
C THR A 149 -4.39 28.44 -5.32
N LEU A 150 -3.06 28.42 -5.32
CA LEU A 150 -2.29 27.24 -4.90
C LEU A 150 -2.38 26.99 -3.40
N PRO A 151 -2.64 25.73 -2.96
CA PRO A 151 -2.49 25.33 -1.58
C PRO A 151 -1.01 25.33 -1.19
N LEU A 152 -0.69 25.95 -0.05
CA LEU A 152 0.65 26.00 0.52
C LEU A 152 0.73 25.10 1.76
N GLY A 153 1.92 24.58 2.04
CA GLY A 153 2.25 23.82 3.23
C GLY A 153 3.01 24.64 4.28
N PRO A 154 3.28 24.07 5.46
CA PRO A 154 4.04 24.74 6.52
C PRO A 154 5.51 24.90 6.13
N ALA A 155 6.13 25.99 6.58
CA ALA A 155 7.59 26.12 6.58
C ALA A 155 8.24 24.94 7.35
N ILE A 156 9.31 24.37 6.79
CA ILE A 156 10.02 23.21 7.35
C ILE A 156 11.16 23.69 8.25
N TRP A 157 11.91 24.71 7.81
CA TRP A 157 13.15 25.15 8.45
C TRP A 157 13.10 26.55 9.05
N GLU A 158 12.17 27.39 8.60
CA GLU A 158 12.00 28.76 9.11
C GLU A 158 11.04 28.83 10.32
N ASP A 159 11.48 29.49 11.40
CA ASP A 159 10.73 29.58 12.67
C ASP A 159 9.49 30.53 12.62
N ASN A 160 9.28 31.23 11.50
CA ASN A 160 8.23 32.24 11.34
C ASN A 160 7.02 31.78 10.53
N GLY A 161 6.95 30.51 10.13
CA GLY A 161 5.84 29.98 9.35
C GLY A 161 4.53 29.89 10.14
N ASP A 162 3.40 30.04 9.44
CA ASP A 162 2.04 29.93 10.01
C ASP A 162 1.28 28.67 9.59
N GLY A 163 1.90 27.84 8.74
CA GLY A 163 1.30 26.62 8.21
C GLY A 163 0.85 26.71 6.76
N THR A 164 0.90 27.91 6.15
CA THR A 164 0.50 28.19 4.77
C THR A 164 1.57 28.96 4.02
N ASP A 165 2.81 28.49 4.10
CA ASP A 165 4.01 29.27 3.82
C ASP A 165 4.57 29.05 2.40
N PHE A 166 4.69 27.80 1.94
CA PHE A 166 5.26 27.51 0.61
C PHE A 166 4.81 26.16 0.01
N THR A 167 5.08 25.97 -1.28
CA THR A 167 5.02 24.68 -1.98
C THR A 167 6.07 24.62 -3.09
N VAL A 168 6.63 23.43 -3.34
CA VAL A 168 7.50 23.15 -4.50
C VAL A 168 6.71 22.58 -5.69
N VAL A 169 5.41 22.36 -5.52
CA VAL A 169 4.52 21.88 -6.58
C VAL A 169 4.04 23.08 -7.38
N PRO A 170 4.38 23.20 -8.68
CA PRO A 170 3.92 24.31 -9.50
C PRO A 170 2.44 24.16 -9.88
N PRO A 171 1.77 25.21 -10.41
CA PRO A 171 0.41 25.09 -10.92
C PRO A 171 0.27 24.05 -12.03
N GLU A 172 -0.96 23.57 -12.25
CA GLU A 172 -1.28 22.60 -13.31
C GLU A 172 -0.68 23.02 -14.66
N GLY A 173 0.00 22.08 -15.33
CA GLY A 173 0.66 22.29 -16.62
C GLY A 173 1.97 23.09 -16.58
N PHE A 174 2.34 23.72 -15.46
CA PHE A 174 3.68 24.30 -15.28
C PHE A 174 4.68 23.21 -14.90
N THR A 175 5.95 23.39 -15.26
CA THR A 175 7.02 22.48 -14.85
C THR A 175 8.20 23.23 -14.27
N ILE A 176 8.87 22.60 -13.30
CA ILE A 176 10.13 23.07 -12.73
C ILE A 176 11.22 22.07 -13.12
N ASP A 177 12.30 22.56 -13.72
CA ASP A 177 13.48 21.77 -14.06
C ASP A 177 14.65 22.17 -13.15
N ASN A 178 14.98 21.27 -12.23
CA ASN A 178 16.10 21.34 -11.30
C ASN A 178 17.23 20.37 -11.66
N SER A 179 17.24 19.78 -12.87
CA SER A 179 18.25 18.78 -13.28
C SER A 179 19.69 19.29 -13.22
N ASN A 180 19.88 20.62 -13.21
CA ASN A 180 21.17 21.28 -13.08
C ASN A 180 21.42 21.89 -11.69
N MET A 181 20.54 21.64 -10.71
CA MET A 181 20.73 22.01 -9.31
C MET A 181 21.62 20.98 -8.59
N PRO A 182 22.49 21.41 -7.66
CA PRO A 182 23.18 20.50 -6.76
C PRO A 182 22.22 19.95 -5.70
N THR A 183 22.52 18.77 -5.15
CA THR A 183 21.73 18.21 -4.04
C THR A 183 22.06 18.90 -2.70
N GLY A 184 21.04 19.19 -1.89
CA GLY A 184 21.15 19.86 -0.58
C GLY A 184 20.33 21.15 -0.51
N GLY A 185 20.68 22.04 0.42
CA GLY A 185 19.95 23.30 0.65
C GLY A 185 18.78 23.15 1.63
N PHE A 186 17.93 24.17 1.71
CA PHE A 186 16.63 24.09 2.37
C PHE A 186 15.58 23.67 1.35
N ASP A 187 14.71 22.74 1.73
CA ASP A 187 13.73 22.11 0.83
C ASP A 187 12.75 23.15 0.23
N GLU A 188 12.48 24.25 0.94
CA GLU A 188 11.62 25.36 0.51
C GLU A 188 12.17 26.16 -0.68
N TRP A 189 13.48 26.10 -0.87
CA TRP A 189 14.22 26.91 -1.85
C TRP A 189 15.05 26.05 -2.80
N ASP A 190 14.73 24.76 -2.92
CA ASP A 190 15.34 23.86 -3.90
C ASP A 190 14.81 24.16 -5.32
N GLY A 191 15.33 25.24 -5.90
CA GLY A 191 14.93 25.75 -7.20
C GLY A 191 13.80 26.78 -7.11
N TRP A 192 12.96 26.84 -8.15
CA TRP A 192 11.73 27.62 -8.11
C TRP A 192 10.75 26.98 -7.11
N SER A 193 10.15 27.79 -6.25
CA SER A 193 9.05 27.43 -5.38
C SER A 193 7.97 28.51 -5.41
N VAL A 194 6.77 28.20 -4.91
CA VAL A 194 5.72 29.20 -4.70
C VAL A 194 5.61 29.44 -3.21
N ALA A 195 5.67 30.70 -2.79
CA ALA A 195 5.64 31.09 -1.38
C ALA A 195 4.60 32.17 -1.13
N ASP A 196 3.99 32.17 0.06
CA ASP A 196 3.23 33.33 0.53
C ASP A 196 4.20 34.53 0.60
N ASN A 197 3.86 35.63 -0.06
CA ASN A 197 4.65 36.84 -0.10
C ASN A 197 4.79 37.46 1.31
N ASP A 198 3.80 37.33 2.19
CA ASP A 198 3.90 37.80 3.57
C ASP A 198 4.94 36.98 4.36
N PHE A 199 5.03 35.66 4.12
CA PHE A 199 6.06 34.78 4.67
C PHE A 199 7.45 35.10 4.08
N TRP A 200 7.57 35.12 2.75
CA TRP A 200 8.84 35.34 2.06
C TRP A 200 9.40 36.76 2.26
N SER A 201 8.55 37.79 2.31
CA SER A 201 8.99 39.20 2.36
C SER A 201 9.72 39.59 3.65
N VAL A 202 9.55 38.80 4.72
CA VAL A 202 10.20 39.02 6.02
C VAL A 202 11.41 38.09 6.26
N ALA A 203 11.64 37.10 5.39
CA ALA A 203 12.80 36.20 5.46
C ALA A 203 14.10 37.02 5.39
N GLY A 204 15.03 36.77 6.31
CA GLY A 204 16.38 37.37 6.34
C GLY A 204 16.48 38.90 6.52
N GLY A 205 15.37 39.65 6.51
CA GLY A 205 15.37 41.13 6.68
C GLY A 205 16.06 41.92 5.55
N GLN A 206 16.03 41.40 4.32
CA GLN A 206 16.88 41.88 3.21
C GLN A 206 16.19 42.78 2.15
N ASP A 207 15.11 43.51 2.48
CA ASP A 207 14.31 44.33 1.55
C ASP A 207 13.44 43.54 0.53
N ARG A 208 13.12 42.25 0.79
CA ARG A 208 12.18 41.46 -0.03
C ARG A 208 10.78 42.10 -0.11
N SER A 209 10.34 42.74 0.99
CA SER A 209 9.12 43.58 1.07
C SER A 209 9.03 44.75 0.08
N ALA A 210 10.06 45.02 -0.73
CA ALA A 210 9.98 45.99 -1.83
C ALA A 210 9.09 45.49 -3.00
N PHE A 211 8.83 44.18 -3.11
CA PHE A 211 7.99 43.61 -4.17
C PHE A 211 6.50 43.80 -3.88
N THR A 212 6.00 45.03 -4.07
CA THR A 212 4.61 45.39 -3.80
C THR A 212 3.66 45.17 -4.97
N LEU A 213 4.19 44.87 -6.15
CA LEU A 213 3.39 44.43 -7.30
C LEU A 213 3.02 42.95 -7.20
N GLY A 214 3.81 42.17 -6.48
CA GLY A 214 3.42 40.82 -6.07
C GLY A 214 2.50 40.85 -4.85
N SER A 215 1.53 39.94 -4.80
CA SER A 215 0.60 39.80 -3.67
C SER A 215 0.19 38.35 -3.48
N GLY A 216 -0.27 38.00 -2.28
CA GLY A 216 -0.66 36.62 -1.97
C GLY A 216 0.51 35.67 -2.19
N ASN A 217 0.36 34.69 -3.08
CA ASN A 217 1.40 33.74 -3.40
C ASN A 217 2.26 34.25 -4.56
N VAL A 218 3.58 34.05 -4.48
CA VAL A 218 4.53 34.46 -5.54
C VAL A 218 5.47 33.31 -5.88
N ALA A 219 5.86 33.18 -7.15
CA ALA A 219 6.89 32.23 -7.55
C ALA A 219 8.28 32.83 -7.28
N VAL A 220 9.16 32.08 -6.60
CA VAL A 220 10.45 32.55 -6.08
C VAL A 220 11.55 31.53 -6.40
N ALA A 221 12.68 32.02 -6.91
CA ALA A 221 13.95 31.32 -6.95
C ALA A 221 14.93 32.05 -6.02
N ASP A 222 15.11 31.56 -4.79
CA ASP A 222 15.90 32.20 -3.73
C ASP A 222 17.24 31.49 -3.50
N SER A 223 18.25 31.88 -4.29
CA SER A 223 19.59 31.27 -4.19
C SER A 223 20.36 31.63 -2.92
N ASP A 224 19.92 32.67 -2.17
CA ASP A 224 20.50 33.02 -0.87
C ASP A 224 20.14 31.95 0.16
N GLU A 225 18.84 31.74 0.36
CA GLU A 225 18.34 30.82 1.37
C GLU A 225 18.71 29.36 1.01
N PHE A 226 18.73 29.01 -0.29
CA PHE A 226 19.23 27.71 -0.72
C PHE A 226 20.70 27.44 -0.32
N ASP A 227 21.58 28.45 -0.42
CA ASP A 227 22.99 28.29 -0.04
C ASP A 227 23.20 28.22 1.49
N ASP A 228 22.32 28.86 2.26
CA ASP A 228 22.35 28.86 3.72
C ASP A 228 21.86 27.55 4.36
N GLY A 229 21.15 26.71 3.58
CA GLY A 229 20.83 25.34 3.93
C GLY A 229 22.04 24.42 4.09
N ASN A 230 21.83 23.25 4.70
CA ASN A 230 22.91 22.32 5.05
C ASN A 230 23.46 21.58 3.82
N ASN A 231 24.27 22.25 2.99
CA ASN A 231 24.78 21.68 1.75
C ASN A 231 26.09 20.89 1.95
N PRO A 232 26.14 19.58 1.65
CA PRO A 232 27.35 18.76 1.78
C PRO A 232 28.50 19.16 0.84
N GLN A 233 28.22 20.01 -0.15
CA GLN A 233 29.19 20.58 -1.08
C GLN A 233 29.80 21.90 -0.57
N ARG A 234 29.40 22.41 0.61
CA ARG A 234 30.12 23.49 1.30
C ARG A 234 31.49 22.99 1.74
N ASP A 235 32.49 23.18 0.89
CA ASP A 235 33.88 23.06 1.30
C ASP A 235 34.30 24.29 2.13
N ASN A 236 35.40 24.15 2.87
CA ASN A 236 35.94 25.16 3.77
C ASN A 236 36.62 26.36 3.06
N ASN A 237 36.33 26.57 1.77
CA ASN A 237 37.02 27.53 0.90
C ASN A 237 36.14 28.65 0.33
N ASN A 238 34.92 28.85 0.85
CA ASN A 238 34.01 29.95 0.46
C ASN A 238 33.51 29.84 -1.00
N ASP A 239 33.34 28.61 -1.50
CA ASP A 239 32.68 28.36 -2.78
C ASP A 239 31.17 28.38 -2.57
N ARG A 240 30.52 29.33 -3.26
CA ARG A 240 29.07 29.51 -3.29
C ARG A 240 28.45 28.33 -4.03
N VAL A 241 27.41 27.73 -3.47
CA VAL A 241 26.66 26.64 -4.11
C VAL A 241 26.02 27.18 -5.38
N PRO A 242 26.21 26.54 -6.56
CA PRO A 242 25.58 26.98 -7.78
C PRO A 242 24.06 26.79 -7.72
N PHE A 243 23.33 27.76 -8.27
CA PHE A 243 21.88 27.70 -8.43
C PHE A 243 21.56 27.73 -9.92
N ASN A 244 20.73 26.81 -10.40
CA ASN A 244 20.30 26.69 -11.80
C ASN A 244 18.94 25.99 -11.88
N SER A 245 17.88 26.78 -11.80
CA SER A 245 16.50 26.30 -11.84
C SER A 245 15.69 27.04 -12.89
N LEU A 246 14.68 26.35 -13.42
CA LEU A 246 13.87 26.82 -14.54
C LEU A 246 12.40 26.51 -14.31
N LEU A 247 11.56 27.54 -14.39
CA LEU A 247 10.09 27.43 -14.40
C LEU A 247 9.59 27.57 -15.83
N ARG A 248 8.72 26.66 -16.29
CA ARG A 248 8.15 26.65 -17.64
C ARG A 248 6.63 26.68 -17.60
N THR A 249 6.01 27.46 -18.49
CA THR A 249 4.56 27.53 -18.65
C THR A 249 4.02 26.31 -19.41
N PRO A 250 2.71 26.04 -19.30
CA PRO A 250 2.01 25.16 -20.24
C PRO A 250 2.13 25.67 -21.69
N ALA A 251 1.86 24.78 -22.64
CA ALA A 251 1.79 25.12 -24.06
C ALA A 251 0.49 25.87 -24.38
N ILE A 252 0.62 27.03 -25.03
CA ILE A 252 -0.52 27.84 -25.50
C ILE A 252 -0.75 27.53 -26.98
N ASP A 253 -1.94 27.09 -27.37
CA ASP A 253 -2.31 26.85 -28.76
C ASP A 253 -2.49 28.18 -29.53
N LEU A 254 -1.71 28.36 -30.60
CA LEU A 254 -1.74 29.54 -31.45
C LEU A 254 -2.65 29.40 -32.67
N THR A 255 -3.33 28.27 -32.86
CA THR A 255 -4.11 27.97 -34.07
C THR A 255 -5.13 29.06 -34.43
N ASP A 256 -5.74 29.69 -33.42
CA ASP A 256 -6.72 30.78 -33.61
C ASP A 256 -6.24 32.15 -33.13
N VAL A 257 -4.94 32.25 -32.81
CA VAL A 257 -4.29 33.48 -32.36
C VAL A 257 -3.66 34.16 -33.58
N GLN A 258 -3.92 35.45 -33.77
CA GLN A 258 -3.34 36.19 -34.86
C GLN A 258 -1.81 36.27 -34.72
N SER A 259 -1.09 36.11 -35.82
CA SER A 259 0.37 36.33 -35.85
C SER A 259 0.73 37.75 -35.41
N ASP A 260 1.87 37.90 -34.73
CA ASP A 260 2.36 39.18 -34.19
C ASP A 260 1.35 39.90 -33.29
N SER A 261 0.55 39.16 -32.52
CA SER A 261 -0.42 39.73 -31.57
C SER A 261 -0.21 39.27 -30.13
N VAL A 262 0.62 38.26 -29.89
CA VAL A 262 0.88 37.76 -28.55
C VAL A 262 1.63 38.80 -27.73
N LYS A 263 1.22 38.97 -26.48
CA LYS A 263 1.85 39.86 -25.51
C LYS A 263 2.06 39.12 -24.20
N LEU A 264 3.28 39.20 -23.65
CA LEU A 264 3.66 38.68 -22.35
C LEU A 264 3.74 39.82 -21.33
N GLU A 265 3.07 39.67 -20.19
CA GLU A 265 3.12 40.58 -19.04
C GLU A 265 3.36 39.78 -17.76
N PHE A 266 4.16 40.31 -16.84
CA PHE A 266 4.36 39.75 -15.50
C PHE A 266 4.98 40.81 -14.58
N ASP A 267 4.77 40.67 -13.29
CA ASP A 267 5.45 41.44 -12.25
C ASP A 267 6.70 40.68 -11.77
N SER A 268 7.76 41.42 -11.47
CA SER A 268 9.07 40.84 -11.17
C SER A 268 9.78 41.60 -10.05
N SER A 269 10.45 40.83 -9.20
CA SER A 269 11.43 41.29 -8.24
C SER A 269 12.73 40.53 -8.42
N PHE A 270 13.72 41.16 -9.05
CA PHE A 270 15.05 40.60 -9.27
C PHE A 270 16.13 41.40 -8.57
N ARG A 271 17.00 40.73 -7.81
CA ARG A 271 18.16 41.36 -7.18
C ARG A 271 19.41 40.48 -7.33
N PRO A 272 20.40 40.89 -8.15
CA PRO A 272 21.60 40.09 -8.42
C PRO A 272 22.88 40.53 -7.65
N GLU A 273 23.83 39.61 -7.46
CA GLU A 273 25.29 39.85 -7.42
C GLU A 273 25.95 39.12 -8.55
N GLY A 274 27.06 39.71 -8.97
CA GLY A 274 28.12 38.94 -9.60
C GLY A 274 27.66 38.43 -10.95
N ASN A 275 27.52 37.11 -11.07
CA ASN A 275 27.16 36.42 -12.31
C ASN A 275 25.73 35.85 -12.29
N GLN A 276 24.86 36.33 -11.41
CA GLN A 276 23.46 35.94 -11.39
C GLN A 276 22.71 36.46 -12.61
N ILE A 277 21.96 35.57 -13.26
CA ILE A 277 21.23 35.86 -14.48
C ILE A 277 19.82 35.30 -14.37
N GLY A 278 18.82 36.18 -14.51
CA GLY A 278 17.44 35.82 -14.81
C GLY A 278 17.19 35.94 -16.31
N LEU A 279 16.63 34.90 -16.92
CA LEU A 279 16.39 34.83 -18.36
C LEU A 279 14.94 34.45 -18.63
N VAL A 280 14.27 35.20 -19.51
CA VAL A 280 12.94 34.87 -20.03
C VAL A 280 13.06 34.56 -21.51
N GLU A 281 12.56 33.40 -21.91
CA GLU A 281 12.58 32.94 -23.31
C GLU A 281 11.22 32.45 -23.75
N VAL A 282 10.98 32.49 -25.06
CA VAL A 282 9.80 31.93 -25.71
C VAL A 282 10.19 30.88 -26.75
N SER A 283 9.43 29.79 -26.81
CA SER A 283 9.51 28.73 -27.81
C SER A 283 8.23 28.69 -28.64
N PHE A 284 8.37 28.33 -29.92
CA PHE A 284 7.22 28.09 -30.82
C PHE A 284 7.19 26.68 -31.43
N ASP A 285 8.06 25.79 -30.97
CA ASP A 285 8.30 24.47 -31.56
C ASP A 285 8.36 23.36 -30.49
N GLY A 286 7.54 23.51 -29.45
CA GLY A 286 7.42 22.53 -28.36
C GLY A 286 8.65 22.46 -27.45
N GLY A 287 9.49 23.50 -27.44
CA GLY A 287 10.65 23.62 -26.57
C GLY A 287 11.96 23.19 -27.24
N THR A 288 11.95 22.97 -28.55
CA THR A 288 13.14 22.56 -29.32
C THR A 288 14.10 23.73 -29.55
N SER A 289 13.58 24.94 -29.74
CA SER A 289 14.35 26.17 -29.85
C SER A 289 13.72 27.30 -29.04
N TRP A 290 14.59 28.16 -28.49
CA TRP A 290 14.20 29.23 -27.56
C TRP A 290 14.73 30.57 -28.06
N THR A 291 13.88 31.58 -27.98
CA THR A 291 14.20 32.96 -28.32
C THR A 291 14.16 33.81 -27.06
N GLU A 292 15.25 34.53 -26.81
CA GLU A 292 15.36 35.46 -25.67
C GLU A 292 14.34 36.60 -25.77
N VAL A 293 13.58 36.81 -24.70
CA VAL A 293 12.64 37.91 -24.50
C VAL A 293 13.22 38.96 -23.55
N LEU A 294 13.83 38.52 -22.45
CA LEU A 294 14.42 39.39 -21.43
C LEU A 294 15.63 38.72 -20.79
N THR A 295 16.70 39.48 -20.58
CA THR A 295 17.83 39.13 -19.70
C THR A 295 17.94 40.14 -18.55
N LEU A 296 18.06 39.62 -17.33
CA LEU A 296 18.31 40.34 -16.08
C LEU A 296 19.65 39.89 -15.51
N ASP A 297 20.62 40.78 -15.32
CA ASP A 297 21.98 40.39 -14.93
C ASP A 297 22.59 41.23 -13.79
N THR A 298 22.60 42.55 -13.94
CA THR A 298 23.45 43.46 -13.16
C THR A 298 22.67 44.61 -12.51
N GLU A 299 21.42 44.81 -12.91
CA GLU A 299 20.55 45.86 -12.38
C GLU A 299 19.55 45.29 -11.36
N ASP A 300 19.35 46.05 -10.28
CA ASP A 300 18.40 45.74 -9.21
C ASP A 300 17.00 46.19 -9.63
N HIS A 301 16.10 45.23 -9.84
CA HIS A 301 14.73 45.38 -10.35
C HIS A 301 13.71 44.74 -9.40
N ARG A 302 13.65 45.21 -8.16
CA ARG A 302 12.80 44.61 -7.10
C ARG A 302 11.28 44.84 -7.18
N ASN A 303 10.76 45.60 -8.16
CA ASN A 303 9.32 45.88 -8.25
C ASN A 303 8.91 46.43 -9.63
N ILE A 304 9.05 45.61 -10.68
CA ILE A 304 8.86 46.03 -12.07
C ILE A 304 7.77 45.19 -12.74
N ARG A 305 6.84 45.85 -13.44
CA ARG A 305 5.95 45.20 -14.42
C ARG A 305 6.61 45.17 -15.78
N TYR A 306 6.84 43.97 -16.30
CA TYR A 306 7.30 43.76 -17.66
C TYR A 306 6.14 43.56 -18.63
N SER A 307 6.33 43.99 -19.87
CA SER A 307 5.34 43.90 -20.95
C SER A 307 6.07 43.84 -22.29
N PHE A 308 5.94 42.72 -23.00
CA PHE A 308 6.63 42.46 -24.26
C PHE A 308 5.67 42.05 -25.36
N ASP A 309 5.80 42.68 -26.53
CA ASP A 309 5.17 42.19 -27.76
C ASP A 309 5.99 41.02 -28.31
N ILE A 310 5.32 39.90 -28.58
CA ILE A 310 5.93 38.64 -28.99
C ILE A 310 5.63 38.40 -30.47
N SER A 311 6.67 38.18 -31.28
CA SER A 311 6.53 37.87 -32.71
C SER A 311 6.12 36.40 -32.94
N ASN A 312 4.89 36.05 -32.53
CA ASN A 312 4.37 34.70 -32.64
C ASN A 312 4.02 34.32 -34.10
N PRO A 313 4.24 33.05 -34.50
CA PRO A 313 3.74 32.55 -35.78
C PRO A 313 2.20 32.45 -35.77
N ALA A 314 1.63 32.24 -36.96
CA ALA A 314 0.18 32.09 -37.14
C ALA A 314 -0.39 30.74 -36.68
N THR A 315 0.47 29.75 -36.38
CA THR A 315 0.10 28.38 -35.98
C THR A 315 1.23 27.80 -35.15
N GLY A 316 0.94 26.75 -34.38
CA GLY A 316 1.90 26.09 -33.49
C GLY A 316 1.51 26.32 -32.03
N THR A 317 2.47 26.14 -31.13
CA THR A 317 2.28 26.47 -29.71
C THR A 317 3.20 27.62 -29.30
N ALA A 318 2.89 28.30 -28.20
CA ALA A 318 3.83 29.19 -27.51
C ALA A 318 4.07 28.68 -26.10
N GLU A 319 5.33 28.68 -25.67
CA GLU A 319 5.72 28.33 -24.30
C GLU A 319 6.75 29.34 -23.81
N PHE A 320 6.64 29.75 -22.54
CA PHE A 320 7.58 30.65 -21.90
C PHE A 320 8.35 29.92 -20.81
N ARG A 321 9.59 30.31 -20.59
CA ARG A 321 10.37 29.82 -19.45
C ARG A 321 11.14 30.95 -18.77
N PHE A 322 11.29 30.80 -17.46
CA PHE A 322 11.95 31.71 -16.54
C PHE A 322 13.12 30.95 -15.90
N SER A 323 14.35 31.24 -16.32
CA SER A 323 15.55 30.55 -15.86
C SER A 323 16.37 31.45 -14.94
N TYR A 324 16.70 30.96 -13.74
CA TYR A 324 17.57 31.65 -12.81
C TYR A 324 18.85 30.86 -12.62
N THR A 325 19.99 31.50 -12.91
CA THR A 325 21.31 30.90 -12.73
C THR A 325 22.20 31.80 -11.88
N GLY A 326 23.02 31.22 -11.00
CA GLY A 326 23.80 32.00 -10.05
C GLY A 326 24.48 31.17 -8.97
N ALA A 327 24.67 31.78 -7.82
CA ALA A 327 25.15 31.15 -6.59
C ALA A 327 24.64 31.97 -5.37
N ASN A 328 25.17 31.76 -4.16
CA ASN A 328 24.82 32.50 -2.92
C ASN A 328 24.58 34.03 -3.11
N ASN A 329 23.57 34.53 -2.40
CA ASN A 329 23.02 35.89 -2.23
C ASN A 329 21.96 36.27 -3.26
N TRP A 330 20.79 36.76 -2.89
CA TRP A 330 19.79 37.30 -3.83
C TRP A 330 18.59 36.39 -4.09
N TRP A 331 17.76 36.83 -5.03
CA TRP A 331 16.58 36.10 -5.46
C TRP A 331 16.10 36.61 -6.81
N TRP A 332 15.23 35.82 -7.43
CA TRP A 332 14.29 36.28 -8.43
C TRP A 332 12.88 35.80 -8.06
N ALA A 333 11.93 36.73 -7.95
CA ALA A 333 10.51 36.41 -7.78
C ALA A 333 9.68 36.98 -8.92
N ILE A 334 8.61 36.30 -9.30
CA ILE A 334 7.63 36.73 -10.30
C ILE A 334 6.19 36.52 -9.81
N ASP A 335 5.27 37.32 -10.34
CA ASP A 335 3.84 37.23 -10.07
C ASP A 335 3.01 37.81 -11.24
N ASN A 336 1.69 37.66 -11.21
CA ASN A 336 0.72 38.24 -12.15
C ASN A 336 1.08 37.97 -13.62
N LEU A 337 1.46 36.73 -13.93
CA LEU A 337 1.80 36.30 -15.28
C LEU A 337 0.53 36.35 -16.14
N LYS A 338 0.60 37.07 -17.26
CA LYS A 338 -0.47 37.14 -18.25
C LYS A 338 0.10 37.05 -19.66
N VAL A 339 -0.40 36.10 -20.43
CA VAL A 339 -0.22 36.04 -21.88
C VAL A 339 -1.55 36.39 -22.53
N SER A 340 -1.54 37.30 -23.48
CA SER A 340 -2.73 37.70 -24.25
C SER A 340 -2.45 37.72 -25.74
N GLY A 341 -3.50 37.67 -26.57
CA GLY A 341 -3.38 37.77 -28.02
C GLY A 341 -4.69 38.14 -28.70
N ASP A 342 -4.63 38.44 -29.99
CA ASP A 342 -5.82 38.71 -30.78
C ASP A 342 -6.40 37.38 -31.27
N VAL A 343 -7.59 37.00 -30.81
CA VAL A 343 -8.18 35.67 -31.02
C VAL A 343 -9.45 35.73 -31.86
N ALA A 344 -9.64 34.78 -32.78
CA ALA A 344 -10.91 34.59 -33.47
C ALA A 344 -11.95 33.95 -32.54
N GLY A 345 -12.92 34.75 -32.07
CA GLY A 345 -13.97 34.31 -31.16
C GLY A 345 -14.13 35.25 -29.97
N LEU A 346 -15.34 35.34 -29.45
CA LEU A 346 -15.67 36.10 -28.25
C LEU A 346 -15.51 35.20 -27.02
N PRO A 347 -14.79 35.61 -25.96
CA PRO A 347 -14.69 34.82 -24.73
C PRO A 347 -16.06 34.68 -24.05
N ALA A 348 -16.30 33.55 -23.39
CA ALA A 348 -17.46 33.40 -22.51
C ALA A 348 -17.38 34.40 -21.34
N LEU A 349 -18.54 34.91 -20.88
CA LEU A 349 -18.61 35.82 -19.74
C LEU A 349 -19.32 35.16 -18.55
N GLY A 350 -18.98 35.60 -17.34
CA GLY A 350 -19.77 35.37 -16.13
C GLY A 350 -19.37 34.16 -15.27
N LEU A 351 -18.18 33.60 -15.50
CA LEU A 351 -17.60 32.50 -14.69
C LEU A 351 -16.15 32.77 -14.26
N ASP A 352 -15.68 34.00 -14.41
CA ASP A 352 -14.32 34.45 -14.05
C ASP A 352 -14.16 34.77 -12.56
N ASN A 353 -15.25 34.70 -11.78
CA ASN A 353 -15.26 34.91 -10.33
C ASN A 353 -15.74 33.64 -9.59
N ALA A 354 -15.07 33.30 -8.49
CA ALA A 354 -15.37 32.15 -7.63
C ALA A 354 -16.81 32.16 -7.08
N ASP A 355 -17.44 33.32 -6.90
CA ASP A 355 -18.83 33.39 -6.38
C ASP A 355 -19.93 33.06 -7.43
N SER A 356 -19.55 32.72 -8.66
CA SER A 356 -20.52 32.62 -9.79
C SER A 356 -21.22 31.26 -9.92
N TRP A 357 -20.59 30.19 -9.43
CA TRP A 357 -21.14 28.84 -9.45
C TRP A 357 -20.57 28.03 -8.27
N THR A 358 -21.39 27.80 -7.25
CA THR A 358 -21.02 26.98 -6.09
C THR A 358 -21.88 25.72 -5.94
N PHE A 359 -21.35 24.70 -5.28
CA PHE A 359 -22.10 23.51 -4.87
C PHE A 359 -21.39 22.76 -3.73
N THR A 360 -22.14 21.93 -2.98
CA THR A 360 -21.59 21.04 -1.96
C THR A 360 -21.53 19.60 -2.48
N ALA A 361 -20.32 19.02 -2.46
CA ALA A 361 -20.08 17.63 -2.79
C ALA A 361 -20.41 16.71 -1.60
N GLU A 362 -21.06 15.58 -1.82
CA GLU A 362 -21.45 14.58 -0.81
C GLU A 362 -21.25 13.17 -1.38
N ASP A 363 -20.63 12.27 -0.63
CA ASP A 363 -20.49 10.87 -1.03
C ASP A 363 -21.79 10.11 -0.77
N ARG A 364 -22.37 9.56 -1.84
CA ARG A 364 -23.65 8.83 -1.80
C ARG A 364 -23.49 7.36 -2.18
N ARG A 365 -22.25 6.91 -2.41
CA ARG A 365 -21.93 5.53 -2.74
C ARG A 365 -22.28 4.60 -1.57
N PRO A 366 -22.53 3.30 -1.81
CA PRO A 366 -22.79 2.34 -0.74
C PRO A 366 -21.69 2.33 0.33
N GLY A 367 -22.02 2.79 1.54
CA GLY A 367 -21.11 2.76 2.68
C GLY A 367 -21.23 1.46 3.47
N ILE A 368 -20.13 0.97 4.05
CA ILE A 368 -20.14 -0.22 4.90
C ILE A 368 -20.76 0.14 6.27
N ALA A 369 -21.88 -0.49 6.60
CA ALA A 369 -22.58 -0.31 7.86
C ALA A 369 -22.19 -1.36 8.92
N ALA A 370 -21.89 -2.60 8.50
CA ALA A 370 -21.39 -3.66 9.37
C ALA A 370 -20.70 -4.76 8.57
N ILE A 371 -19.78 -5.48 9.22
CA ILE A 371 -19.07 -6.64 8.69
C ILE A 371 -19.19 -7.82 9.67
N ASN A 372 -19.20 -9.04 9.14
CA ASN A 372 -19.16 -10.27 9.93
C ASN A 372 -18.30 -11.33 9.21
N PRO A 373 -17.27 -11.92 9.85
CA PRO A 373 -16.78 -11.64 11.20
C PRO A 373 -16.47 -10.15 11.41
N ALA A 374 -16.63 -9.66 12.64
CA ALA A 374 -16.24 -8.29 12.93
C ALA A 374 -14.72 -8.16 12.76
N ASP A 375 -14.24 -6.95 12.53
CA ASP A 375 -12.80 -6.68 12.52
C ASP A 375 -12.10 -7.17 13.81
N ASP A 376 -10.86 -7.61 13.69
CA ASP A 376 -10.04 -8.25 14.74
C ASP A 376 -10.65 -9.52 15.37
N THR A 377 -11.63 -10.16 14.74
CA THR A 377 -12.21 -11.40 15.29
C THR A 377 -11.20 -12.55 15.20
N THR A 378 -10.95 -13.23 16.32
CA THR A 378 -10.17 -14.47 16.36
C THR A 378 -11.07 -15.70 16.37
N GLU A 379 -10.50 -16.88 16.11
CA GLU A 379 -11.21 -18.17 16.13
C GLU A 379 -12.35 -18.27 15.11
N VAL A 380 -12.18 -17.67 13.94
CA VAL A 380 -13.14 -17.79 12.84
C VAL A 380 -13.00 -19.17 12.18
N ALA A 381 -14.12 -19.89 12.03
CA ALA A 381 -14.10 -21.19 11.36
C ALA A 381 -13.58 -21.06 9.92
N LYS A 382 -12.77 -22.01 9.47
CA LYS A 382 -12.15 -22.01 8.13
C LYS A 382 -13.14 -22.06 6.96
N ASP A 383 -14.36 -22.54 7.22
CA ASP A 383 -15.48 -22.62 6.28
C ASP A 383 -16.55 -21.55 6.57
N ALA A 384 -16.24 -20.54 7.38
CA ALA A 384 -17.20 -19.49 7.73
C ALA A 384 -17.53 -18.62 6.51
N ASN A 385 -18.83 -18.43 6.27
CA ASN A 385 -19.29 -17.38 5.36
C ASN A 385 -18.94 -16.00 5.95
N LEU A 386 -18.50 -15.11 5.07
CA LEU A 386 -18.26 -13.70 5.36
C LEU A 386 -19.49 -12.89 4.92
N SER A 387 -19.76 -11.75 5.55
CA SER A 387 -20.84 -10.87 5.12
C SER A 387 -20.58 -9.40 5.40
N ILE A 388 -21.01 -8.56 4.47
CA ILE A 388 -20.99 -7.10 4.54
C ILE A 388 -22.44 -6.61 4.52
N THR A 389 -22.79 -5.70 5.41
CA THR A 389 -24.05 -4.94 5.38
C THR A 389 -23.73 -3.52 4.97
N PHE A 390 -24.34 -3.05 3.88
CA PHE A 390 -24.26 -1.67 3.42
C PHE A 390 -25.34 -0.80 4.09
N ASP A 391 -25.15 0.52 4.06
CA ASP A 391 -26.11 1.51 4.56
C ASP A 391 -27.34 1.69 3.64
N GLN A 392 -27.29 1.11 2.45
CA GLN A 392 -28.35 1.10 1.46
C GLN A 392 -28.44 -0.24 0.72
N ASN A 393 -29.52 -0.46 -0.02
CA ASN A 393 -29.66 -1.65 -0.84
C ASN A 393 -28.66 -1.65 -1.99
N VAL A 394 -28.09 -2.82 -2.27
CA VAL A 394 -27.05 -3.01 -3.27
C VAL A 394 -27.38 -4.16 -4.23
N ARG A 395 -26.60 -4.25 -5.30
CA ARG A 395 -26.58 -5.34 -6.27
C ARG A 395 -25.15 -5.59 -6.74
N LYS A 396 -24.95 -6.70 -7.46
CA LYS A 396 -23.65 -7.09 -8.01
C LYS A 396 -23.23 -6.14 -9.13
N GLY A 397 -21.99 -5.69 -9.11
CA GLY A 397 -21.33 -4.96 -10.19
C GLY A 397 -20.32 -5.86 -10.93
N ASN A 398 -19.13 -5.31 -11.18
CA ASN A 398 -17.99 -6.00 -11.80
C ASN A 398 -16.80 -5.98 -10.84
N GLY A 399 -16.08 -7.09 -10.71
CA GLY A 399 -14.92 -7.19 -9.82
C GLY A 399 -14.96 -8.43 -8.91
N PHE A 400 -14.07 -8.45 -7.93
CA PHE A 400 -13.83 -9.58 -7.06
C PHE A 400 -13.89 -9.17 -5.58
N VAL A 401 -14.18 -10.16 -4.74
CA VAL A 401 -13.83 -10.14 -3.31
C VAL A 401 -12.53 -10.91 -3.15
N HIS A 402 -11.55 -10.31 -2.50
CA HIS A 402 -10.25 -10.90 -2.21
C HIS A 402 -10.12 -11.18 -0.72
N ILE A 403 -9.62 -12.36 -0.37
CA ILE A 403 -9.25 -12.76 0.97
C ILE A 403 -7.73 -12.93 0.94
N LEU A 404 -7.00 -12.00 1.55
CA LEU A 404 -5.55 -11.90 1.50
C LEU A 404 -4.96 -12.32 2.83
N ARG A 405 -3.82 -13.01 2.81
CA ARG A 405 -3.08 -13.33 4.05
C ARG A 405 -2.41 -12.06 4.56
N SER A 406 -2.57 -11.76 5.85
CA SER A 406 -1.97 -10.56 6.45
C SER A 406 -0.44 -10.62 6.50
N ALA A 407 0.14 -11.83 6.50
CA ALA A 407 1.59 -12.02 6.60
C ALA A 407 2.38 -11.55 5.37
N ASP A 408 1.81 -11.64 4.17
CA ASP A 408 2.48 -11.34 2.90
C ASP A 408 1.65 -10.43 1.97
N GLY A 409 0.41 -10.11 2.32
CA GLY A 409 -0.49 -9.31 1.48
C GLY A 409 -0.88 -10.00 0.16
N LYS A 410 -0.66 -11.32 0.05
CA LYS A 410 -0.94 -12.07 -1.18
C LYS A 410 -2.30 -12.76 -1.11
N ILE A 411 -2.92 -12.93 -2.28
CA ILE A 411 -4.23 -13.57 -2.40
C ILE A 411 -4.19 -15.00 -1.83
N GLY A 412 -5.00 -15.24 -0.81
CA GLY A 412 -5.41 -16.58 -0.40
C GLY A 412 -6.58 -17.07 -1.25
N GLN A 413 -7.61 -16.22 -1.44
CA GLN A 413 -8.73 -16.47 -2.34
C GLN A 413 -9.17 -15.20 -3.06
N SER A 414 -9.62 -15.33 -4.31
CA SER A 414 -10.24 -14.26 -5.07
C SER A 414 -11.53 -14.79 -5.70
N ILE A 415 -12.66 -14.14 -5.43
CA ILE A 415 -13.99 -14.65 -5.70
C ILE A 415 -14.75 -13.61 -6.54
N ASP A 416 -15.09 -13.97 -7.78
CA ASP A 416 -15.90 -13.11 -8.66
C ASP A 416 -17.25 -12.81 -7.99
N VAL A 417 -17.60 -11.53 -7.84
CA VAL A 417 -18.88 -11.11 -7.22
C VAL A 417 -20.08 -11.62 -7.98
N ARG A 418 -19.94 -11.98 -9.25
CA ARG A 418 -20.99 -12.55 -10.10
C ARG A 418 -21.15 -14.06 -9.95
N SER A 419 -20.20 -14.73 -9.31
CA SER A 419 -20.27 -16.17 -9.01
C SER A 419 -21.43 -16.53 -8.08
N ALA A 420 -21.70 -17.83 -7.94
CA ALA A 420 -22.72 -18.34 -7.02
C ALA A 420 -22.34 -18.17 -5.53
N GLU A 421 -21.05 -18.01 -5.25
CA GLU A 421 -20.49 -17.89 -3.91
C GLU A 421 -20.76 -16.53 -3.26
N VAL A 422 -21.12 -15.52 -4.07
CA VAL A 422 -21.54 -14.22 -3.58
C VAL A 422 -23.05 -14.07 -3.76
N THR A 423 -23.77 -13.83 -2.67
CA THR A 423 -25.23 -13.62 -2.69
C THR A 423 -25.59 -12.26 -2.08
N ILE A 424 -26.63 -11.62 -2.60
CA ILE A 424 -27.09 -10.31 -2.12
C ILE A 424 -28.56 -10.39 -1.75
N ASN A 425 -28.91 -9.90 -0.56
CA ASN A 425 -30.27 -9.79 -0.06
C ASN A 425 -30.51 -8.39 0.54
N GLY A 426 -31.00 -7.46 -0.28
CA GLY A 426 -31.16 -6.06 0.11
C GLY A 426 -29.80 -5.37 0.27
N ALA A 427 -29.48 -4.97 1.49
CA ALA A 427 -28.21 -4.32 1.82
C ALA A 427 -27.10 -5.33 2.25
N VAL A 428 -27.42 -6.61 2.36
CA VAL A 428 -26.47 -7.63 2.87
C VAL A 428 -25.87 -8.42 1.71
N VAL A 429 -24.53 -8.40 1.61
CA VAL A 429 -23.72 -9.25 0.75
C VAL A 429 -23.15 -10.38 1.59
N THR A 430 -23.36 -11.63 1.19
CA THR A 430 -22.77 -12.82 1.82
C THR A 430 -21.80 -13.45 0.84
N ILE A 431 -20.60 -13.78 1.31
CA ILE A 431 -19.52 -14.43 0.58
C ILE A 431 -19.27 -15.82 1.21
N ASP A 432 -19.27 -16.86 0.39
CA ASP A 432 -18.98 -18.23 0.77
C ASP A 432 -17.64 -18.66 0.14
N PRO A 433 -16.52 -18.64 0.88
CA PRO A 433 -15.23 -19.05 0.31
C PRO A 433 -15.30 -20.46 -0.29
N PRO A 434 -14.97 -20.66 -1.60
CA PRO A 434 -15.14 -21.95 -2.26
C PRO A 434 -14.21 -23.07 -1.73
N VAL A 435 -13.18 -22.70 -0.97
CA VAL A 435 -12.23 -23.59 -0.31
C VAL A 435 -12.10 -23.16 1.15
N ASP A 436 -11.86 -24.10 2.05
CA ASP A 436 -11.58 -23.77 3.45
C ASP A 436 -10.28 -22.96 3.55
N LEU A 437 -10.26 -21.93 4.40
CA LEU A 437 -9.08 -21.14 4.71
C LEU A 437 -8.06 -21.95 5.54
N GLU A 438 -6.80 -21.50 5.56
CA GLU A 438 -5.75 -22.10 6.40
C GLU A 438 -6.01 -21.81 7.88
N ALA A 439 -5.76 -22.77 8.77
CA ALA A 439 -5.89 -22.60 10.21
C ALA A 439 -4.78 -21.68 10.78
N THR A 440 -5.02 -21.08 11.95
CA THR A 440 -4.06 -20.20 12.64
C THR A 440 -3.48 -19.11 11.73
N THR A 441 -4.28 -18.62 10.77
CA THR A 441 -3.84 -17.67 9.75
C THR A 441 -4.68 -16.42 9.83
N GLU A 442 -4.00 -15.28 9.89
CA GLU A 442 -4.63 -13.97 9.83
C GLU A 442 -4.90 -13.59 8.37
N TYR A 443 -6.14 -13.23 8.08
CA TYR A 443 -6.60 -12.77 6.78
C TYR A 443 -7.23 -11.40 6.91
N PHE A 444 -7.14 -10.61 5.83
CA PHE A 444 -7.98 -9.44 5.63
C PHE A 444 -8.76 -9.55 4.32
N VAL A 445 -9.91 -8.88 4.27
CA VAL A 445 -10.84 -8.94 3.15
C VAL A 445 -10.86 -7.61 2.42
N ALA A 446 -10.55 -7.67 1.13
CA ALA A 446 -10.68 -6.56 0.20
C ALA A 446 -11.79 -6.87 -0.81
N PHE A 447 -12.34 -5.85 -1.46
CA PHE A 447 -13.19 -6.05 -2.62
C PHE A 447 -13.06 -4.86 -3.55
N ASP A 448 -13.05 -5.14 -4.85
CA ASP A 448 -12.74 -4.14 -5.86
C ASP A 448 -13.77 -2.99 -5.83
N GLU A 449 -13.30 -1.78 -6.16
CA GLU A 449 -14.19 -0.68 -6.49
C GLU A 449 -15.14 -1.09 -7.63
N GLY A 450 -16.43 -0.77 -7.51
CA GLY A 450 -17.43 -1.17 -8.50
C GLY A 450 -17.90 -2.63 -8.41
N ALA A 451 -17.30 -3.46 -7.55
CA ALA A 451 -17.76 -4.84 -7.33
C ALA A 451 -19.18 -4.91 -6.77
N ILE A 452 -19.55 -3.92 -5.95
CA ILE A 452 -20.89 -3.72 -5.40
C ILE A 452 -21.42 -2.37 -5.88
N VAL A 453 -22.67 -2.31 -6.32
CA VAL A 453 -23.32 -1.09 -6.83
C VAL A 453 -24.67 -0.90 -6.13
N SER A 454 -25.07 0.34 -5.83
CA SER A 454 -26.39 0.64 -5.26
C SER A 454 -27.54 0.24 -6.20
N GLU A 455 -28.73 0.04 -5.63
CA GLU A 455 -29.97 -0.09 -6.42
C GLU A 455 -30.52 1.26 -6.94
N ALA A 456 -29.78 2.37 -6.74
CA ALA A 456 -30.18 3.68 -7.22
C ALA A 456 -30.27 3.74 -8.76
N THR A 457 -31.04 4.70 -9.28
CA THR A 457 -31.16 4.97 -10.73
C THR A 457 -30.26 6.10 -11.21
N THR A 458 -29.52 6.75 -10.30
CA THR A 458 -28.54 7.77 -10.66
C THR A 458 -27.41 7.13 -11.43
N THR A 459 -27.09 7.63 -12.61
CA THR A 459 -25.91 7.16 -13.35
C THR A 459 -24.66 7.77 -12.71
N GLN A 460 -23.73 6.91 -12.31
CA GLN A 460 -22.38 7.31 -11.95
C GLN A 460 -21.52 7.40 -13.22
N PRO A 461 -20.93 8.54 -13.54
CA PRO A 461 -19.93 8.70 -14.60
C PRO A 461 -18.65 7.91 -14.26
N ASN A 462 -17.93 7.42 -15.26
CA ASN A 462 -16.57 6.85 -15.08
C ASN A 462 -16.39 5.85 -13.93
N ALA A 463 -17.43 5.10 -13.55
CA ALA A 463 -17.31 4.13 -12.47
C ALA A 463 -16.32 3.03 -12.87
N THR A 464 -15.48 2.59 -11.94
CA THR A 464 -14.54 1.48 -12.14
C THR A 464 -15.31 0.21 -12.51
N LEU A 465 -14.97 -0.36 -13.67
CA LEU A 465 -15.49 -1.63 -14.18
C LEU A 465 -14.46 -2.76 -14.03
N LEU A 466 -13.17 -2.41 -14.01
CA LEU A 466 -12.03 -3.31 -13.80
C LEU A 466 -10.83 -2.49 -13.33
N TRP A 467 -10.17 -2.95 -12.27
CA TRP A 467 -8.85 -2.48 -11.83
C TRP A 467 -7.89 -3.66 -11.69
N GLN A 468 -6.65 -3.52 -12.15
CA GLN A 468 -5.61 -4.54 -11.98
C GLN A 468 -4.20 -3.93 -12.02
N ASP A 469 -3.49 -4.08 -10.90
CA ASP A 469 -2.10 -3.66 -10.65
C ASP A 469 -1.15 -4.85 -10.40
N PHE A 470 -1.65 -6.10 -10.45
CA PHE A 470 -0.89 -7.34 -10.28
C PHE A 470 -0.19 -7.55 -8.92
N GLU A 471 -0.23 -6.59 -8.01
CA GLU A 471 0.56 -6.59 -6.76
C GLU A 471 0.20 -7.72 -5.79
N THR A 472 -1.02 -8.22 -5.91
CA THR A 472 -1.55 -9.29 -5.04
C THR A 472 -1.15 -10.70 -5.48
N LEU A 473 -0.46 -10.83 -6.63
CA LEU A 473 0.05 -12.10 -7.12
C LEU A 473 1.17 -12.64 -6.23
N ALA A 474 1.10 -13.93 -5.92
CA ALA A 474 2.18 -14.64 -5.27
C ALA A 474 3.27 -14.98 -6.31
N LEU A 475 4.46 -14.39 -6.12
CA LEU A 475 5.63 -14.63 -6.95
C LEU A 475 6.48 -15.76 -6.36
N GLY A 476 7.19 -16.48 -7.22
CA GLY A 476 8.13 -17.54 -6.85
C GLY A 476 9.57 -17.20 -7.29
N ALA A 477 10.50 -18.09 -6.94
CA ALA A 477 11.91 -17.92 -7.25
C ALA A 477 12.22 -18.03 -8.75
N ALA A 478 13.18 -17.26 -9.23
CA ALA A 478 13.81 -17.40 -10.54
C ALA A 478 14.28 -18.85 -10.79
N VAL A 479 14.13 -19.32 -12.03
CA VAL A 479 14.42 -20.67 -12.50
C VAL A 479 15.67 -20.71 -13.38
N ASP A 480 15.67 -19.97 -14.49
CA ASP A 480 16.78 -19.95 -15.46
C ASP A 480 17.65 -18.70 -15.28
N GLU A 481 17.08 -17.57 -14.85
CA GLU A 481 17.78 -16.31 -14.61
C GLU A 481 18.54 -16.29 -13.28
N THR A 482 19.60 -15.49 -13.21
CA THR A 482 20.39 -15.30 -11.97
C THR A 482 20.11 -13.94 -11.36
N GLY A 483 20.07 -13.87 -10.02
CA GLY A 483 19.90 -12.59 -9.30
C GLY A 483 18.58 -12.48 -8.53
N GLY A 484 17.71 -13.50 -8.61
CA GLY A 484 16.46 -13.52 -7.88
C GLY A 484 16.61 -13.71 -6.36
N ASP A 485 15.63 -13.23 -5.61
CA ASP A 485 15.55 -13.27 -4.15
C ASP A 485 14.53 -14.28 -3.61
N GLY A 486 13.81 -14.94 -4.50
CA GLY A 486 12.75 -15.91 -4.16
C GLY A 486 11.33 -15.39 -4.39
N THR A 487 11.17 -14.10 -4.71
CA THR A 487 9.88 -13.44 -5.01
C THR A 487 9.89 -12.78 -6.38
N ASP A 488 10.38 -13.50 -7.39
CA ASP A 488 10.84 -12.93 -8.66
C ASP A 488 9.75 -12.91 -9.74
N PHE A 489 9.05 -14.03 -9.96
CA PHE A 489 8.05 -14.11 -11.03
C PHE A 489 6.98 -15.19 -10.81
N THR A 490 5.90 -15.11 -11.60
CA THR A 490 4.92 -16.18 -11.78
C THR A 490 4.38 -16.19 -13.22
N LEU A 491 4.05 -17.38 -13.72
CA LEU A 491 3.31 -17.57 -14.98
C LEU A 491 1.80 -17.69 -14.74
N THR A 492 1.36 -17.62 -13.48
CA THR A 492 -0.06 -17.72 -13.13
C THR A 492 -0.66 -16.33 -13.16
N PRO A 493 -1.57 -16.02 -14.10
CA PRO A 493 -2.22 -14.72 -14.16
C PRO A 493 -3.21 -14.52 -13.00
N PRO A 494 -3.68 -13.28 -12.76
CA PRO A 494 -4.75 -13.02 -11.80
C PRO A 494 -5.99 -13.89 -12.07
N ASN A 495 -6.78 -14.12 -11.03
CA ASN A 495 -7.94 -14.99 -11.15
C ASN A 495 -8.88 -14.51 -12.28
N GLY A 496 -9.29 -15.44 -13.14
CA GLY A 496 -10.14 -15.17 -14.31
C GLY A 496 -9.43 -14.56 -15.53
N TYR A 497 -8.20 -14.08 -15.41
CA TYR A 497 -7.37 -13.74 -16.56
C TYR A 497 -6.84 -15.01 -17.23
N THR A 498 -6.49 -14.91 -18.52
CA THR A 498 -5.87 -16.03 -19.25
C THR A 498 -4.70 -15.57 -20.10
N VAL A 499 -3.66 -16.41 -20.20
CA VAL A 499 -2.55 -16.23 -21.14
C VAL A 499 -2.66 -17.28 -22.24
N ASP A 500 -2.80 -16.85 -23.48
CA ASP A 500 -2.83 -17.73 -24.66
C ASP A 500 -1.48 -17.68 -25.41
N ASN A 501 -0.73 -18.78 -25.26
CA ASN A 501 0.56 -19.04 -25.92
C ASN A 501 0.44 -20.11 -27.02
N THR A 502 -0.75 -20.39 -27.55
CA THR A 502 -0.99 -21.50 -28.50
C THR A 502 -0.14 -21.41 -29.76
N ASN A 503 0.20 -20.19 -30.19
CA ASN A 503 1.03 -19.92 -31.37
C ASN A 503 2.51 -19.65 -31.05
N MET A 504 2.88 -19.66 -29.77
CA MET A 504 4.24 -19.36 -29.33
C MET A 504 5.19 -20.53 -29.61
N ALA A 505 6.45 -20.23 -29.89
CA ALA A 505 7.51 -21.21 -30.01
C ALA A 505 7.71 -22.09 -28.75
N THR A 506 8.25 -23.30 -28.93
CA THR A 506 8.63 -24.18 -27.81
C THR A 506 10.03 -23.84 -27.28
N GLY A 507 10.28 -24.04 -25.98
CA GLY A 507 11.58 -23.71 -25.35
C GLY A 507 11.62 -22.32 -24.70
N GLY A 508 12.79 -21.67 -24.75
CA GLY A 508 13.06 -20.34 -24.18
C GLY A 508 13.18 -20.29 -22.65
N VAL A 509 13.53 -19.11 -22.13
CA VAL A 509 13.66 -18.83 -20.69
C VAL A 509 12.31 -18.99 -19.99
N THR A 510 12.30 -19.70 -18.86
CA THR A 510 11.06 -20.07 -18.14
C THR A 510 10.29 -18.85 -17.65
N GLU A 511 11.01 -17.86 -17.12
CA GLU A 511 10.52 -16.59 -16.59
C GLU A 511 9.73 -15.83 -17.63
N TRP A 512 10.23 -15.79 -18.86
CA TRP A 512 9.75 -14.94 -19.94
C TRP A 512 8.87 -15.69 -20.95
N ARG A 513 8.29 -16.82 -20.54
CA ARG A 513 7.48 -17.66 -21.44
C ARG A 513 6.06 -17.10 -21.64
N GLY A 514 5.96 -16.16 -22.58
CA GLY A 514 4.73 -15.45 -22.92
C GLY A 514 4.52 -14.26 -22.00
N TRP A 515 3.27 -13.83 -21.81
CA TRP A 515 2.95 -12.91 -20.72
C TRP A 515 3.24 -13.58 -19.38
N SER A 516 4.16 -12.97 -18.65
CA SER A 516 4.63 -13.34 -17.32
C SER A 516 4.35 -12.18 -16.36
N PHE A 517 4.36 -12.45 -15.06
CA PHE A 517 4.18 -11.44 -14.03
C PHE A 517 5.42 -11.45 -13.16
N ALA A 518 6.17 -10.36 -13.14
CA ALA A 518 7.49 -10.31 -12.53
C ALA A 518 7.61 -9.11 -11.60
N ASP A 519 8.38 -9.29 -10.53
CA ASP A 519 8.90 -8.16 -9.77
C ASP A 519 9.70 -7.27 -10.73
N LYS A 520 9.36 -5.99 -10.75
CA LYS A 520 9.94 -5.01 -11.66
C LYS A 520 11.44 -4.84 -11.45
N ASP A 521 11.93 -4.92 -10.21
CA ASP A 521 13.36 -4.80 -9.91
C ASP A 521 14.12 -6.05 -10.38
N PHE A 522 13.49 -7.23 -10.32
CA PHE A 522 14.03 -8.46 -10.91
C PHE A 522 14.08 -8.37 -12.44
N TRP A 523 12.97 -7.99 -13.10
CA TRP A 523 12.90 -7.82 -14.55
C TRP A 523 13.86 -6.71 -15.05
N GLY A 524 13.98 -5.60 -14.31
CA GLY A 524 14.88 -4.49 -14.64
C GLY A 524 16.36 -4.89 -14.70
N GLN A 525 16.76 -5.96 -14.02
CA GLN A 525 18.13 -6.49 -14.04
C GLN A 525 18.41 -7.42 -15.23
N ALA A 526 17.38 -7.88 -15.94
CA ALA A 526 17.52 -8.75 -17.10
C ALA A 526 18.21 -8.00 -18.27
N GLY A 527 19.33 -8.54 -18.74
CA GLY A 527 20.07 -8.05 -19.93
C GLY A 527 20.74 -6.66 -19.85
N GLY A 528 20.39 -5.80 -18.89
CA GLY A 528 20.95 -4.44 -18.73
C GLY A 528 20.64 -3.49 -19.90
N GLN A 529 19.39 -3.48 -20.36
CA GLN A 529 18.97 -2.80 -21.61
C GLN A 529 17.97 -1.65 -21.43
N ASP A 530 17.97 -0.99 -20.26
CA ASP A 530 17.09 0.11 -19.85
C ASP A 530 15.64 -0.29 -19.44
N ARG A 531 15.38 -1.56 -19.10
CA ARG A 531 14.06 -2.04 -18.63
C ARG A 531 13.60 -1.31 -17.36
N GLU A 532 14.54 -0.86 -16.53
CA GLU A 532 14.30 -0.02 -15.36
C GLU A 532 13.64 1.34 -15.69
N SER A 533 13.60 1.72 -16.98
CA SER A 533 12.98 2.96 -17.44
C SER A 533 11.44 2.92 -17.48
N PHE A 534 10.80 1.78 -17.13
CA PHE A 534 9.33 1.69 -17.01
C PHE A 534 8.80 2.47 -15.79
N ARG A 535 8.88 3.80 -15.79
CA ARG A 535 8.58 4.67 -14.63
C ARG A 535 7.15 4.58 -14.10
N PHE A 536 6.17 4.33 -14.96
CA PHE A 536 4.77 4.25 -14.55
C PHE A 536 4.36 2.88 -13.97
N GLY A 537 5.16 1.83 -14.16
CA GLY A 537 4.94 0.54 -13.50
C GLY A 537 5.57 0.49 -12.10
N SER A 538 5.00 -0.31 -11.20
CA SER A 538 5.53 -0.55 -9.86
C SER A 538 5.43 -2.02 -9.48
N GLY A 539 6.14 -2.42 -8.40
CA GLY A 539 6.04 -3.75 -7.79
C GLY A 539 6.00 -4.90 -8.79
N THR A 540 4.84 -5.53 -8.95
CA THR A 540 4.61 -6.61 -9.91
C THR A 540 4.08 -6.08 -11.24
N VAL A 541 4.81 -6.29 -12.33
CA VAL A 541 4.39 -5.88 -13.68
C VAL A 541 4.09 -7.08 -14.59
N ALA A 542 3.18 -6.91 -15.55
CA ALA A 542 2.96 -7.91 -16.60
C ALA A 542 3.94 -7.67 -17.76
N VAL A 543 4.71 -8.70 -18.13
CA VAL A 543 5.83 -8.60 -19.07
C VAL A 543 5.72 -9.66 -20.17
N ALA A 544 5.83 -9.21 -21.41
CA ALA A 544 6.05 -10.03 -22.60
C ALA A 544 7.42 -9.69 -23.21
N ASP A 545 8.48 -10.37 -22.77
CA ASP A 545 9.87 -10.10 -23.15
C ASP A 545 10.37 -11.11 -24.19
N SER A 546 10.36 -10.73 -25.47
CA SER A 546 10.78 -11.65 -26.53
C SER A 546 12.29 -11.70 -26.75
N ASP A 547 13.03 -10.72 -26.22
CA ASP A 547 14.49 -10.71 -26.15
C ASP A 547 14.98 -11.80 -25.20
N GLU A 548 14.64 -11.67 -23.92
CA GLU A 548 15.14 -12.58 -22.88
C GLU A 548 14.58 -14.00 -23.05
N PHE A 549 13.36 -14.14 -23.60
CA PHE A 549 12.84 -15.47 -23.95
C PHE A 549 13.78 -16.25 -24.90
N ASP A 550 14.47 -15.57 -25.82
CA ASP A 550 15.33 -16.20 -26.83
C ASP A 550 16.76 -16.49 -26.34
N ASP A 551 17.14 -16.08 -25.13
CA ASP A 551 18.53 -16.16 -24.67
C ASP A 551 19.00 -17.57 -24.24
N LEU A 552 18.08 -18.54 -24.18
CA LEU A 552 18.44 -19.95 -24.00
C LEU A 552 18.74 -20.65 -25.33
N THR A 553 19.86 -21.39 -25.36
CA THR A 553 20.38 -22.15 -26.53
C THR A 553 19.44 -23.15 -27.24
N ASN A 554 18.20 -23.33 -26.77
CA ASN A 554 17.15 -24.17 -27.37
C ASN A 554 15.85 -23.42 -27.70
N SER A 555 15.83 -22.08 -27.71
CA SER A 555 14.67 -21.31 -28.17
C SER A 555 14.45 -21.52 -29.67
N GLU A 556 13.22 -21.88 -30.06
CA GLU A 556 12.78 -21.70 -31.45
C GLU A 556 12.35 -20.22 -31.62
N THR A 557 12.68 -19.59 -32.76
CA THR A 557 12.32 -18.19 -33.03
C THR A 557 10.81 -18.03 -33.16
N GLY A 558 10.22 -17.08 -32.43
CA GLY A 558 8.83 -16.65 -32.59
C GLY A 558 8.06 -16.53 -31.27
N PHE A 559 7.88 -15.29 -30.83
CA PHE A 559 7.06 -14.92 -29.68
C PHE A 559 5.65 -14.53 -30.17
N ASP A 560 4.60 -15.18 -29.65
CA ASP A 560 3.19 -14.84 -29.88
C ASP A 560 2.42 -15.18 -28.61
N SER A 561 2.12 -14.14 -27.82
CA SER A 561 1.45 -14.28 -26.54
C SER A 561 0.35 -13.25 -26.37
N LYS A 562 -0.75 -13.68 -25.76
CA LYS A 562 -1.95 -12.88 -25.54
C LYS A 562 -2.37 -12.93 -24.08
N LEU A 563 -2.43 -11.79 -23.41
CA LEU A 563 -3.05 -11.65 -22.09
C LEU A 563 -4.50 -11.19 -22.26
N VAL A 564 -5.45 -11.93 -21.72
CA VAL A 564 -6.89 -11.66 -21.82
C VAL A 564 -7.45 -11.35 -20.44
N THR A 565 -8.16 -10.23 -20.32
CA THR A 565 -8.80 -9.79 -19.08
C THR A 565 -10.03 -10.63 -18.72
N VAL A 566 -10.50 -10.47 -17.50
CA VAL A 566 -11.82 -10.97 -17.07
C VAL A 566 -12.97 -10.37 -17.89
N PRO A 567 -14.11 -11.07 -18.02
CA PRO A 567 -15.33 -10.52 -18.60
C PRO A 567 -15.91 -9.37 -17.75
N ILE A 568 -16.16 -8.24 -18.40
CA ILE A 568 -16.82 -7.06 -17.84
C ILE A 568 -18.28 -7.06 -18.32
N ASN A 569 -19.23 -7.14 -17.40
CA ASN A 569 -20.64 -7.10 -17.74
C ASN A 569 -21.12 -5.68 -18.02
N LEU A 570 -21.77 -5.51 -19.17
CA LEU A 570 -22.22 -4.22 -19.69
C LEU A 570 -23.71 -3.90 -19.42
N ASP A 571 -24.45 -4.78 -18.72
CA ASP A 571 -25.92 -4.64 -18.61
C ASP A 571 -26.37 -3.37 -17.87
N SER A 572 -25.50 -2.80 -17.03
CA SER A 572 -25.69 -1.51 -16.34
C SER A 572 -24.81 -0.39 -16.86
N VAL A 573 -24.02 -0.61 -17.91
CA VAL A 573 -23.08 0.37 -18.46
C VAL A 573 -23.73 1.10 -19.64
N ALA A 574 -23.61 2.42 -19.71
CA ALA A 574 -24.15 3.19 -20.82
C ALA A 574 -23.43 2.85 -22.14
N VAL A 575 -24.08 3.12 -23.26
CA VAL A 575 -23.51 2.86 -24.60
C VAL A 575 -22.45 3.91 -24.91
N ASN A 576 -21.30 3.47 -25.44
CA ASN A 576 -20.17 4.31 -25.83
C ASN A 576 -19.65 5.20 -24.68
N SER A 577 -19.58 4.64 -23.48
CA SER A 577 -19.10 5.35 -22.28
C SER A 577 -17.88 4.69 -21.65
N VAL A 578 -17.30 3.67 -22.28
CA VAL A 578 -16.16 2.93 -21.71
C VAL A 578 -14.85 3.59 -22.09
N THR A 579 -13.97 3.77 -21.11
CA THR A 579 -12.57 4.16 -21.30
C THR A 579 -11.65 3.08 -20.75
N LEU A 580 -10.61 2.73 -21.51
CA LEU A 580 -9.52 1.86 -21.09
C LEU A 580 -8.27 2.70 -20.84
N GLN A 581 -7.67 2.54 -19.67
CA GLN A 581 -6.38 3.08 -19.28
C GLN A 581 -5.43 1.95 -18.88
N PHE A 582 -4.15 2.08 -19.22
CA PHE A 582 -3.08 1.24 -18.68
C PHE A 582 -1.73 1.96 -18.81
N ASP A 583 -0.81 1.62 -17.94
CA ASP A 583 0.58 2.04 -18.04
C ASP A 583 1.34 1.04 -18.92
N SER A 584 2.21 1.54 -19.80
CA SER A 584 2.86 0.76 -20.85
C SER A 584 4.32 1.15 -20.98
N ASP A 585 5.17 0.14 -21.15
CA ASP A 585 6.54 0.26 -21.61
C ASP A 585 6.78 -0.65 -22.81
N PHE A 586 7.00 -0.07 -23.99
CA PHE A 586 7.08 -0.81 -25.24
C PHE A 586 8.32 -0.42 -26.04
N ARG A 587 9.05 -1.42 -26.50
CA ARG A 587 10.19 -1.26 -27.39
C ARG A 587 10.16 -2.33 -28.47
N ASP A 588 10.46 -1.94 -29.71
CA ASP A 588 10.39 -2.83 -30.86
C ASP A 588 11.58 -2.69 -31.82
N GLU A 589 11.74 -3.71 -32.64
CA GLU A 589 12.60 -3.75 -33.80
C GLU A 589 12.02 -4.69 -34.85
N GLY A 590 12.02 -4.23 -36.09
CA GLY A 590 11.64 -5.04 -37.24
C GLY A 590 10.15 -5.37 -37.30
N SER A 591 9.78 -6.63 -37.05
CA SER A 591 8.41 -7.14 -37.17
C SER A 591 7.67 -7.28 -35.84
N GLN A 592 8.28 -6.84 -34.74
CA GLN A 592 7.63 -6.81 -33.42
C GLN A 592 6.38 -5.90 -33.46
N GLN A 593 5.31 -6.35 -32.82
CA GLN A 593 4.02 -5.65 -32.81
C GLN A 593 3.26 -5.93 -31.54
N GLY A 594 2.84 -4.87 -30.85
CA GLY A 594 1.86 -4.91 -29.77
C GLY A 594 0.53 -4.29 -30.18
N THR A 595 -0.57 -4.98 -29.88
CA THR A 595 -1.94 -4.51 -30.14
C THR A 595 -2.85 -4.74 -28.94
N VAL A 596 -3.75 -3.80 -28.70
CA VAL A 596 -4.89 -3.98 -27.77
C VAL A 596 -6.14 -4.21 -28.59
N GLU A 597 -6.88 -5.25 -28.22
CA GLU A 597 -8.11 -5.67 -28.90
C GLU A 597 -9.26 -5.83 -27.91
N VAL A 598 -10.49 -5.63 -28.38
CA VAL A 598 -11.72 -5.79 -27.61
C VAL A 598 -12.64 -6.84 -28.24
N THR A 599 -13.39 -7.56 -27.41
CA THR A 599 -14.47 -8.47 -27.81
C THR A 599 -15.74 -8.20 -27.02
N TYR A 600 -16.89 -8.51 -27.62
CA TYR A 600 -18.22 -8.42 -27.00
C TYR A 600 -19.02 -9.73 -27.09
N ASP A 601 -18.37 -10.81 -27.55
CA ASP A 601 -19.02 -12.07 -27.89
C ASP A 601 -18.30 -13.29 -27.28
N GLY A 602 -17.64 -13.09 -26.13
CA GLY A 602 -16.91 -14.14 -25.43
C GLY A 602 -15.65 -14.59 -26.18
N GLY A 603 -15.01 -13.67 -26.90
CA GLY A 603 -13.73 -13.91 -27.58
C GLY A 603 -13.84 -14.63 -28.92
N THR A 604 -15.03 -14.73 -29.52
CA THR A 604 -15.18 -15.33 -30.85
C THR A 604 -14.77 -14.39 -31.98
N THR A 605 -14.96 -13.08 -31.80
CA THR A 605 -14.42 -12.02 -32.67
C THR A 605 -13.71 -10.95 -31.84
N TRP A 606 -12.61 -10.43 -32.39
CA TRP A 606 -11.76 -9.42 -31.75
C TRP A 606 -11.57 -8.23 -32.70
N GLN A 607 -11.62 -7.02 -32.13
CA GLN A 607 -11.45 -5.76 -32.85
C GLN A 607 -10.26 -5.02 -32.27
N THR A 608 -9.29 -4.65 -33.11
CA THR A 608 -8.14 -3.84 -32.67
C THR A 608 -8.59 -2.41 -32.35
N VAL A 609 -8.38 -1.98 -31.11
CA VAL A 609 -8.66 -0.61 -30.63
C VAL A 609 -7.38 0.21 -30.53
N TYR A 610 -6.23 -0.46 -30.41
CA TYR A 610 -4.94 0.21 -30.36
C TYR A 610 -3.83 -0.64 -30.96
N THR A 611 -2.91 0.02 -31.65
CA THR A 611 -1.67 -0.57 -32.16
C THR A 611 -0.53 0.29 -31.67
N LEU A 612 0.43 -0.32 -30.99
CA LEU A 612 1.64 0.37 -30.54
C LEU A 612 2.41 0.86 -31.76
N ASN A 613 2.69 2.16 -31.80
CA ASN A 613 3.41 2.81 -32.89
C ASN A 613 4.72 3.43 -32.35
N PRO A 614 5.89 2.89 -32.73
CA PRO A 614 7.20 3.39 -32.30
C PRO A 614 7.73 4.53 -33.19
N ASP A 615 7.18 4.73 -34.39
CA ASP A 615 7.56 5.83 -35.28
C ASP A 615 7.02 7.20 -34.80
N ALA A 616 6.14 7.23 -33.80
CA ALA A 616 5.78 8.45 -33.10
C ALA A 616 6.99 9.06 -32.36
N ASP A 617 8.02 8.26 -32.06
CA ASP A 617 9.23 8.65 -31.33
C ASP A 617 10.36 9.14 -32.25
N ALA A 618 10.35 8.77 -33.53
CA ALA A 618 11.37 9.19 -34.50
C ALA A 618 11.34 10.70 -34.85
N ALA A 619 10.29 11.41 -34.44
CA ALA A 619 10.11 12.85 -34.64
C ALA A 619 10.40 13.70 -33.39
N ALA A 620 10.67 13.08 -32.23
CA ALA A 620 10.90 13.76 -30.96
C ALA A 620 12.40 14.02 -30.68
N PRO A 621 12.75 15.09 -29.94
CA PRO A 621 14.13 15.35 -29.52
C PRO A 621 14.66 14.23 -28.61
N ALA A 622 15.95 13.93 -28.73
CA ALA A 622 16.61 12.77 -28.11
C ALA A 622 16.70 12.75 -26.57
N ASN A 623 15.94 13.59 -25.85
CA ASN A 623 15.96 13.68 -24.38
C ASN A 623 14.59 13.49 -23.70
N ILE A 624 13.54 13.14 -24.43
CA ILE A 624 12.24 12.76 -23.85
C ILE A 624 12.05 11.27 -24.07
N ASP A 625 12.10 10.49 -22.99
CA ASP A 625 11.97 9.04 -23.02
C ASP A 625 10.48 8.67 -23.09
N PHE A 626 9.95 8.48 -24.31
CA PHE A 626 8.55 8.11 -24.57
C PHE A 626 8.23 6.62 -24.37
N ARG A 627 9.22 5.80 -23.94
CA ARG A 627 9.07 4.35 -23.75
C ARG A 627 8.02 4.02 -22.68
N SER A 628 8.09 4.71 -21.53
CA SER A 628 7.12 4.60 -20.44
C SER A 628 6.03 5.65 -20.54
N ARG A 629 4.77 5.24 -20.72
CA ARG A 629 3.62 6.14 -20.79
C ARG A 629 2.34 5.55 -20.25
N ARG A 630 1.40 6.42 -19.89
CA ARG A 630 -0.01 6.09 -19.69
C ARG A 630 -0.77 6.16 -21.01
N VAL A 631 -1.47 5.09 -21.37
CA VAL A 631 -2.34 5.01 -22.54
C VAL A 631 -3.78 5.13 -22.08
N ILE A 632 -4.57 5.99 -22.73
CA ILE A 632 -6.01 6.20 -22.45
C ILE A 632 -6.76 6.11 -23.77
N LEU A 633 -7.80 5.28 -23.83
CA LEU A 633 -8.55 4.95 -25.04
C LEU A 633 -10.06 4.97 -24.77
N ASP A 634 -10.81 5.74 -25.56
CA ASP A 634 -12.27 5.60 -25.62
C ASP A 634 -12.63 4.35 -26.44
N VAL A 635 -13.48 3.49 -25.89
CA VAL A 635 -13.85 2.20 -26.49
C VAL A 635 -15.36 2.11 -26.65
N ASP A 636 -15.81 2.03 -27.91
CA ASP A 636 -17.24 1.87 -28.24
C ASP A 636 -17.80 0.56 -27.68
N ASN A 637 -18.65 0.61 -26.66
CA ASN A 637 -19.29 -0.57 -26.06
C ASN A 637 -20.81 -0.67 -26.38
N PRO A 638 -21.36 -1.88 -26.58
CA PRO A 638 -22.79 -2.10 -26.73
C PRO A 638 -23.55 -1.94 -25.40
N ALA A 639 -24.88 -1.92 -25.46
CA ALA A 639 -25.76 -1.70 -24.31
C ALA A 639 -25.88 -2.89 -23.32
N SER A 640 -25.31 -4.04 -23.66
CA SER A 640 -25.45 -5.29 -22.89
C SER A 640 -24.46 -6.34 -23.38
N GLY A 641 -24.23 -7.38 -22.58
CA GLY A 641 -23.30 -8.47 -22.88
C GLY A 641 -22.01 -8.36 -22.07
N ASP A 642 -21.02 -9.18 -22.42
CA ASP A 642 -19.74 -9.22 -21.71
C ASP A 642 -18.63 -8.70 -22.64
N MET A 643 -17.86 -7.75 -22.14
CA MET A 643 -16.71 -7.14 -22.79
C MET A 643 -15.40 -7.70 -22.23
N GLN A 644 -14.40 -7.94 -23.07
CA GLN A 644 -13.04 -8.29 -22.62
C GLN A 644 -11.99 -7.59 -23.48
N PHE A 645 -10.85 -7.30 -22.86
CA PHE A 645 -9.67 -6.79 -23.55
C PHE A 645 -8.62 -7.88 -23.70
N ARG A 646 -7.81 -7.75 -24.76
CA ARG A 646 -6.66 -8.61 -25.03
C ARG A 646 -5.45 -7.79 -25.43
N PHE A 647 -4.35 -7.98 -24.71
CA PHE A 647 -3.03 -7.43 -24.99
C PHE A 647 -2.25 -8.49 -25.75
N ASN A 648 -2.08 -8.28 -27.06
CA ASN A 648 -1.45 -9.23 -27.97
C ASN A 648 -0.07 -8.72 -28.39
N TYR A 649 0.97 -9.50 -28.09
CA TYR A 649 2.34 -9.21 -28.48
C TYR A 649 2.87 -10.32 -29.38
N THR A 650 3.42 -9.91 -30.54
CA THR A 650 4.17 -10.80 -31.42
C THR A 650 5.56 -10.23 -31.66
N GLY A 651 6.58 -11.07 -31.60
CA GLY A 651 7.96 -10.64 -31.70
C GLY A 651 8.96 -11.75 -32.01
N ASP A 652 10.23 -11.36 -32.14
CA ASP A 652 11.39 -12.24 -32.24
C ASP A 652 12.44 -11.77 -31.19
N ASN A 653 13.69 -12.24 -31.25
CA ASN A 653 14.76 -11.88 -30.31
C ASN A 653 15.23 -10.43 -30.48
N ASN A 654 14.66 -9.47 -29.73
CA ASN A 654 15.22 -8.12 -29.62
C ASN A 654 14.73 -7.33 -28.38
N TRP A 655 13.41 -7.26 -28.12
CA TRP A 655 12.83 -6.29 -27.15
C TRP A 655 11.57 -6.81 -26.45
N TRP A 656 10.73 -5.94 -25.86
CA TRP A 656 9.64 -6.31 -24.96
C TRP A 656 8.39 -5.43 -25.05
N TRP A 657 7.33 -5.91 -24.44
CA TRP A 657 6.19 -5.10 -24.00
C TRP A 657 5.87 -5.40 -22.53
N ALA A 658 5.90 -4.39 -21.68
CA ALA A 658 5.41 -4.46 -20.30
C ALA A 658 4.20 -3.54 -20.11
N ILE A 659 3.26 -3.97 -19.26
CA ILE A 659 2.08 -3.18 -18.87
C ILE A 659 1.83 -3.27 -17.36
N ASP A 660 1.14 -2.26 -16.85
CA ASP A 660 0.71 -2.17 -15.46
C ASP A 660 -0.56 -1.30 -15.32
N ASN A 661 -1.17 -1.24 -14.13
CA ASN A 661 -2.24 -0.33 -13.76
C ASN A 661 -3.41 -0.30 -14.77
N ILE A 662 -3.95 -1.47 -15.10
CA ILE A 662 -5.09 -1.59 -16.03
C ILE A 662 -6.35 -1.10 -15.32
N LEU A 663 -6.93 -0.03 -15.85
CA LEU A 663 -8.18 0.56 -15.39
C LEU A 663 -9.18 0.60 -16.55
N VAL A 664 -10.36 0.05 -16.34
CA VAL A 664 -11.51 0.23 -17.24
C VAL A 664 -12.59 0.95 -16.48
N THR A 665 -13.06 2.07 -17.01
CA THR A 665 -14.16 2.85 -16.44
C THR A 665 -15.34 2.92 -17.39
N GLY A 666 -16.50 3.29 -16.88
CA GLY A 666 -17.58 3.80 -17.70
C GLY A 666 -18.83 4.19 -16.92
N ASP A 667 -19.77 4.84 -17.61
CA ASP A 667 -21.00 5.33 -16.98
C ASP A 667 -21.90 4.17 -16.53
N VAL A 668 -22.05 3.97 -15.23
CA VAL A 668 -22.84 2.89 -14.62
C VAL A 668 -24.15 3.40 -14.07
N ALA A 669 -25.27 2.75 -14.37
CA ALA A 669 -26.52 2.99 -13.68
C ALA A 669 -26.41 2.55 -12.21
N GLY A 670 -26.55 3.45 -11.25
CA GLY A 670 -26.30 3.22 -9.83
C GLY A 670 -24.90 3.67 -9.42
N LEU A 671 -24.73 3.97 -8.14
CA LEU A 671 -23.46 4.37 -7.52
C LEU A 671 -22.67 3.13 -7.09
N ALA A 672 -21.49 2.92 -7.65
CA ALA A 672 -20.48 1.93 -7.28
C ALA A 672 -19.94 2.19 -5.87
N SER A 673 -19.78 1.13 -5.09
CA SER A 673 -19.07 1.18 -3.81
C SER A 673 -17.60 1.51 -4.05
N PRO A 674 -16.96 2.33 -3.19
CA PRO A 674 -15.52 2.60 -3.24
C PRO A 674 -14.64 1.35 -3.08
N GLY A 675 -15.20 0.24 -2.60
CA GLY A 675 -14.44 -0.97 -2.32
C GLY A 675 -13.81 -1.00 -0.93
N ILE A 676 -12.97 -2.02 -0.70
CA ILE A 676 -11.89 -2.00 0.28
C ILE A 676 -10.63 -2.33 -0.53
N ALA A 677 -9.64 -1.43 -0.51
CA ALA A 677 -8.42 -1.61 -1.29
C ALA A 677 -7.63 -2.85 -0.83
N THR A 678 -6.94 -3.52 -1.76
CA THR A 678 -6.08 -4.67 -1.47
C THR A 678 -4.87 -4.34 -0.60
N SER A 679 -4.55 -3.05 -0.45
CA SER A 679 -3.53 -2.52 0.46
C SER A 679 -4.06 -2.19 1.86
N ASP A 680 -5.38 -2.22 2.09
CA ASP A 680 -5.99 -1.95 3.38
C ASP A 680 -6.20 -3.23 4.18
N SER A 681 -5.25 -3.54 5.06
CA SER A 681 -5.33 -4.67 5.98
C SER A 681 -6.08 -4.40 7.27
N SER A 682 -6.62 -3.19 7.46
CA SER A 682 -7.13 -2.72 8.76
C SER A 682 -8.65 -2.60 8.82
N THR A 683 -9.35 -2.51 7.68
CA THR A 683 -10.80 -2.32 7.67
C THR A 683 -11.59 -3.60 8.01
N TRP A 684 -11.10 -4.76 7.57
CA TRP A 684 -11.77 -6.04 7.82
C TRP A 684 -10.78 -7.19 7.89
N ASN A 685 -10.24 -7.44 9.08
CA ASN A 685 -9.34 -8.56 9.36
C ASN A 685 -9.94 -9.58 10.35
N PHE A 686 -9.45 -10.81 10.29
CA PHE A 686 -9.77 -11.88 11.24
C PHE A 686 -8.71 -12.98 11.25
N VAL A 687 -8.67 -13.75 12.35
CA VAL A 687 -7.79 -14.91 12.50
C VAL A 687 -8.64 -16.18 12.50
N THR A 688 -8.26 -17.14 11.66
CA THR A 688 -8.91 -18.46 11.62
C THR A 688 -8.58 -19.28 12.87
N VAL A 689 -9.42 -20.27 13.19
CA VAL A 689 -9.27 -21.14 14.36
C VAL A 689 -7.85 -21.71 14.52
N ASP A 690 -7.35 -21.76 15.76
CA ASP A 690 -6.15 -22.55 16.08
C ASP A 690 -6.55 -24.03 16.28
N GLU A 691 -5.93 -24.93 15.53
CA GLU A 691 -6.12 -26.39 15.69
C GLU A 691 -4.97 -27.05 16.47
N ARG A 692 -3.93 -26.30 16.85
CA ARG A 692 -2.79 -26.85 17.57
C ARG A 692 -3.14 -26.98 19.04
N SER A 693 -2.83 -28.13 19.61
CA SER A 693 -3.02 -28.38 21.03
C SER A 693 -1.85 -27.80 21.82
N PRO A 694 -2.09 -27.19 23.00
CA PRO A 694 -1.00 -26.76 23.86
C PRO A 694 -0.20 -27.98 24.33
N THR A 695 1.11 -27.82 24.50
CA THR A 695 2.02 -28.85 25.04
C THR A 695 2.76 -28.32 26.28
N VAL A 696 3.32 -29.22 27.09
CA VAL A 696 4.26 -28.86 28.15
C VAL A 696 5.68 -28.91 27.57
N GLU A 697 6.32 -27.75 27.44
CA GLU A 697 7.67 -27.64 26.85
C GLU A 697 8.77 -28.02 27.84
N SER A 698 8.65 -27.59 29.09
CA SER A 698 9.65 -27.87 30.12
C SER A 698 9.08 -27.86 31.54
N VAL A 699 9.74 -28.57 32.45
CA VAL A 699 9.46 -28.57 33.88
C VAL A 699 10.75 -28.30 34.65
N VAL A 700 10.80 -27.23 35.43
CA VAL A 700 11.98 -26.83 36.21
C VAL A 700 11.69 -27.02 37.70
N VAL A 701 12.54 -27.78 38.41
CA VAL A 701 12.51 -27.86 39.87
C VAL A 701 13.31 -26.74 40.51
N ALA A 702 12.79 -26.18 41.59
CA ALA A 702 13.37 -25.06 42.29
C ALA A 702 13.11 -25.12 43.81
N SER A 703 13.77 -24.22 44.53
CA SER A 703 13.47 -23.87 45.91
C SER A 703 13.35 -22.36 46.01
N SER A 704 12.42 -21.90 46.83
CA SER A 704 12.34 -20.48 47.21
C SER A 704 13.55 -19.98 48.00
N ALA A 705 14.47 -20.87 48.41
CA ALA A 705 15.71 -20.52 49.11
C ALA A 705 16.95 -20.48 48.21
N TRP A 706 16.88 -21.02 46.99
CA TRP A 706 18.04 -21.04 46.09
C TRP A 706 18.39 -19.63 45.61
N ASP A 707 19.67 -19.29 45.69
CA ASP A 707 20.17 -18.04 45.14
C ASP A 707 20.62 -18.20 43.68
N ALA A 708 20.80 -17.07 43.00
CA ALA A 708 21.19 -17.06 41.59
C ALA A 708 22.55 -17.72 41.34
N ALA A 709 23.48 -17.68 42.30
CA ALA A 709 24.80 -18.28 42.13
C ALA A 709 24.73 -19.80 42.21
N PHE A 710 23.86 -20.34 43.05
CA PHE A 710 23.57 -21.77 43.09
C PHE A 710 22.86 -22.22 41.81
N ILE A 711 21.81 -21.52 41.38
CA ILE A 711 21.06 -21.86 40.16
C ILE A 711 21.98 -21.96 38.94
N ASP A 712 22.85 -20.97 38.75
CA ASP A 712 23.85 -20.90 37.67
C ASP A 712 24.78 -22.12 37.61
N THR A 713 25.04 -22.76 38.75
CA THR A 713 25.90 -23.96 38.82
C THR A 713 25.17 -25.24 38.43
N ILE A 714 23.84 -25.28 38.52
CA ILE A 714 23.03 -26.47 38.24
C ILE A 714 22.37 -26.45 36.86
N ASP A 715 22.08 -25.27 36.31
CA ASP A 715 21.51 -25.12 34.96
C ASP A 715 22.57 -25.03 33.85
N GLY A 716 23.86 -24.97 34.23
CA GLY A 716 25.00 -25.24 33.35
C GLY A 716 25.47 -24.07 32.48
N GLY A 717 24.94 -22.86 32.69
CA GLY A 717 25.33 -21.68 31.93
C GLY A 717 26.04 -20.65 32.79
N GLY A 718 27.37 -20.75 32.94
CA GLY A 718 28.11 -19.85 33.82
C GLY A 718 27.73 -18.36 33.71
N ALA A 719 27.68 -17.68 34.85
CA ALA A 719 27.30 -16.28 35.08
C ALA A 719 26.26 -15.70 34.10
N GLY A 720 25.02 -16.16 34.20
CA GLY A 720 23.86 -15.57 33.51
C GLY A 720 23.46 -16.26 32.21
N ALA A 721 23.84 -17.52 32.03
CA ALA A 721 23.28 -18.39 31.00
C ALA A 721 22.44 -19.50 31.65
N GLY A 722 21.33 -19.90 31.04
CA GLY A 722 20.39 -20.87 31.62
C GLY A 722 19.00 -20.29 31.87
N ASN A 723 18.13 -21.04 32.55
CA ASN A 723 16.74 -20.64 32.80
C ASN A 723 16.58 -19.70 34.01
N ALA A 724 17.63 -19.52 34.82
CA ALA A 724 17.65 -18.65 36.01
C ALA A 724 16.59 -18.98 37.08
N GLN A 725 15.96 -20.15 37.00
CA GLN A 725 14.91 -20.62 37.90
C GLN A 725 15.34 -21.84 38.71
N GLY A 726 16.05 -22.79 38.10
CA GLY A 726 16.45 -24.03 38.75
C GLY A 726 16.88 -25.11 37.75
N LEU A 727 16.74 -26.38 38.14
CA LEU A 727 17.14 -27.51 37.29
C LEU A 727 15.96 -27.99 36.44
N GLU A 728 16.12 -27.98 35.12
CA GLU A 728 15.15 -28.59 34.21
C GLU A 728 15.15 -30.12 34.35
N LEU A 729 13.95 -30.70 34.49
CA LEU A 729 13.74 -32.13 34.60
C LEU A 729 13.57 -32.77 33.24
N GLN A 730 14.23 -33.91 33.08
CA GLN A 730 14.02 -34.80 31.95
C GLN A 730 13.57 -36.17 32.44
N SER A 731 12.77 -36.86 31.63
CA SER A 731 12.38 -38.25 31.91
C SER A 731 13.61 -39.14 32.05
N GLY A 732 13.70 -39.87 33.17
CA GLY A 732 14.86 -40.72 33.48
C GLY A 732 16.11 -39.98 33.99
N SER A 733 15.98 -38.70 34.37
CA SER A 733 17.04 -37.95 35.05
C SER A 733 17.54 -38.66 36.32
N SER A 734 18.84 -38.51 36.62
CA SER A 734 19.40 -39.06 37.86
C SER A 734 18.82 -38.34 39.08
N PRO A 735 18.79 -38.99 40.26
CA PRO A 735 18.16 -38.43 41.45
C PRO A 735 18.63 -37.00 41.78
N LEU A 736 17.68 -36.18 42.21
CA LEU A 736 17.91 -34.84 42.76
C LEU A 736 18.44 -34.99 44.19
N VAL A 737 19.40 -34.17 44.60
CA VAL A 737 20.19 -34.43 45.82
C VAL A 737 19.96 -33.41 46.94
N TRP A 738 19.00 -32.50 46.75
CA TRP A 738 18.74 -31.36 47.63
C TRP A 738 17.54 -31.63 48.54
N ASP A 739 17.60 -31.16 49.79
CA ASP A 739 16.55 -31.40 50.81
C ASP A 739 15.49 -30.28 50.89
N ASP A 740 15.62 -29.23 50.07
CA ASP A 740 14.85 -27.99 50.20
C ASP A 740 13.93 -27.67 49.00
N ILE A 741 13.86 -28.57 48.01
CA ILE A 741 13.00 -28.42 46.81
C ILE A 741 11.54 -28.24 47.23
N ASN A 742 10.95 -27.10 46.88
CA ASN A 742 9.57 -26.77 47.24
C ASN A 742 8.76 -26.07 46.14
N THR A 743 9.37 -25.86 44.97
CA THR A 743 8.77 -25.14 43.85
C THR A 743 9.03 -25.90 42.54
N MET A 744 8.07 -25.89 41.63
CA MET A 744 8.27 -26.31 40.24
C MET A 744 7.64 -25.31 39.29
N TYR A 745 8.29 -25.04 38.17
CA TYR A 745 7.77 -24.23 37.07
C TYR A 745 7.45 -25.14 35.88
N ILE A 746 6.30 -24.94 35.25
CA ILE A 746 5.86 -25.68 34.06
C ILE A 746 5.63 -24.66 32.95
N GLN A 747 6.40 -24.78 31.87
CA GLN A 747 6.27 -23.94 30.69
C GLN A 747 5.33 -24.61 29.68
N PHE A 748 4.29 -23.90 29.27
CA PHE A 748 3.43 -24.32 28.15
C PHE A 748 3.88 -23.65 26.85
N SER A 749 3.58 -24.28 25.71
CA SER A 749 3.87 -23.74 24.37
C SER A 749 3.06 -22.49 24.03
N GLU A 750 1.97 -22.25 24.75
CA GLU A 750 1.05 -21.13 24.56
C GLU A 750 0.22 -20.85 25.81
N ASN A 751 -0.63 -19.83 25.75
CA ASN A 751 -1.53 -19.51 26.85
C ASN A 751 -2.60 -20.59 27.02
N VAL A 752 -2.82 -21.03 28.27
CA VAL A 752 -3.78 -22.09 28.60
C VAL A 752 -4.81 -21.66 29.64
N LEU A 753 -5.98 -22.26 29.55
CA LEU A 753 -7.13 -22.12 30.42
C LEU A 753 -7.26 -23.33 31.37
N ASN A 754 -8.18 -23.23 32.34
CA ASN A 754 -8.44 -24.27 33.35
C ASN A 754 -7.20 -24.65 34.19
N THR A 755 -6.33 -23.70 34.49
CA THR A 755 -5.14 -23.90 35.34
C THR A 755 -5.48 -23.93 36.84
N VAL A 756 -6.39 -24.81 37.23
CA VAL A 756 -6.85 -25.02 38.61
C VAL A 756 -6.16 -26.21 39.26
N ASP A 757 -6.08 -26.23 40.60
CA ASP A 757 -5.42 -27.29 41.38
C ASP A 757 -5.85 -28.72 40.98
N ALA A 758 -7.11 -28.93 40.57
CA ALA A 758 -7.61 -30.25 40.19
C ALA A 758 -6.97 -30.82 38.90
N ASN A 759 -6.36 -29.97 38.08
CA ASN A 759 -5.76 -30.33 36.79
C ASN A 759 -4.23 -30.53 36.89
N PHE A 760 -3.66 -30.35 38.08
CA PHE A 760 -2.27 -30.64 38.39
C PHE A 760 -2.20 -31.66 39.52
N GLU A 761 -1.28 -32.62 39.45
CA GLU A 761 -1.15 -33.60 40.50
C GLU A 761 0.31 -33.94 40.76
N LEU A 762 0.78 -33.61 41.97
CA LEU A 762 2.04 -34.12 42.47
C LEU A 762 1.76 -35.29 43.41
N ARG A 763 2.44 -36.42 43.23
CA ARG A 763 2.26 -37.60 44.09
C ARG A 763 3.55 -38.33 44.38
N ASP A 764 3.54 -39.04 45.50
CA ASP A 764 4.57 -40.01 45.88
C ASP A 764 3.98 -41.43 45.99
N SER A 765 4.77 -42.35 46.56
CA SER A 765 4.34 -43.74 46.79
C SER A 765 3.20 -43.91 47.81
N THR A 766 2.87 -42.86 48.57
CA THR A 766 1.87 -42.85 49.65
C THR A 766 0.57 -42.16 49.26
N GLY A 767 0.60 -41.25 48.27
CA GLY A 767 -0.59 -40.59 47.73
C GLY A 767 -0.29 -39.26 47.05
N VAL A 768 -1.35 -38.49 46.81
CA VAL A 768 -1.28 -37.11 46.29
C VAL A 768 -0.74 -36.17 47.37
N ILE A 769 0.13 -35.25 46.97
CA ILE A 769 0.73 -34.21 47.80
C ILE A 769 -0.01 -32.91 47.54
N ASP A 770 -0.48 -32.28 48.61
CA ASP A 770 -1.13 -30.97 48.51
C ASP A 770 -0.11 -29.93 48.00
N ALA A 771 -0.43 -29.30 46.87
CA ALA A 771 0.35 -28.24 46.26
C ALA A 771 -0.58 -27.06 45.88
N ASN A 772 -0.02 -25.87 45.82
CA ASN A 772 -0.70 -24.66 45.35
C ASN A 772 -0.26 -24.37 43.92
N ILE A 773 -1.22 -24.11 43.03
CA ILE A 773 -0.96 -23.74 41.64
C ILE A 773 -1.26 -22.27 41.41
N SER A 774 -0.33 -21.59 40.74
CA SER A 774 -0.57 -20.27 40.14
C SER A 774 -0.14 -20.28 38.69
N TYR A 775 -0.76 -19.46 37.85
CA TYR A 775 -0.48 -19.40 36.42
C TYR A 775 -0.34 -17.94 35.97
N ASP A 776 0.69 -17.66 35.18
CA ASP A 776 0.89 -16.38 34.51
C ASP A 776 0.59 -16.52 33.01
N PRO A 777 -0.51 -15.92 32.52
CA PRO A 777 -0.88 -15.99 31.10
C PRO A 777 0.03 -15.17 30.18
N ALA A 778 0.87 -14.27 30.70
CA ALA A 778 1.80 -13.49 29.89
C ALA A 778 3.08 -14.28 29.57
N SER A 779 3.52 -15.14 30.49
CA SER A 779 4.71 -15.98 30.33
C SER A 779 4.39 -17.45 30.03
N PHE A 780 3.11 -17.81 29.93
CA PHE A 780 2.61 -19.17 29.75
C PHE A 780 3.13 -20.17 30.79
N GLN A 781 3.37 -19.72 32.02
CA GLN A 781 4.06 -20.50 33.03
C GLN A 781 3.17 -20.77 34.24
N ALA A 782 3.04 -22.05 34.61
CA ALA A 782 2.44 -22.45 35.89
C ALA A 782 3.54 -22.63 36.95
N THR A 783 3.29 -22.13 38.15
CA THR A 783 4.14 -22.34 39.33
C THR A 783 3.41 -23.22 40.33
N ILE A 784 4.02 -24.34 40.67
CA ILE A 784 3.58 -25.29 41.71
C ILE A 784 4.41 -25.04 42.96
N THR A 785 3.77 -24.79 44.10
CA THR A 785 4.45 -24.63 45.40
C THR A 785 3.91 -25.61 46.43
N VAL A 786 4.80 -26.33 47.11
CA VAL A 786 4.44 -27.22 48.23
C VAL A 786 4.75 -26.59 49.58
N ALA A 787 3.90 -26.84 50.58
CA ALA A 787 4.02 -26.22 51.90
C ALA A 787 5.21 -26.73 52.72
N SER A 788 5.75 -27.90 52.38
CA SER A 788 6.95 -28.48 52.98
C SER A 788 7.83 -29.02 51.87
N PRO A 789 9.16 -28.84 51.94
CA PRO A 789 10.08 -29.37 50.94
C PRO A 789 9.87 -30.86 50.69
N LEU A 790 10.05 -31.26 49.44
CA LEU A 790 9.96 -32.64 49.01
C LEU A 790 11.20 -33.40 49.54
N GLY A 791 10.97 -34.40 50.38
CA GLY A 791 12.03 -35.18 51.01
C GLY A 791 12.50 -36.39 50.18
N PHE A 792 13.22 -37.31 50.83
CA PHE A 792 13.61 -38.59 50.21
C PHE A 792 12.39 -39.35 49.69
N GLY A 793 12.33 -39.55 48.37
CA GLY A 793 11.15 -40.12 47.74
C GLY A 793 11.26 -40.29 46.24
N LYS A 794 10.27 -41.01 45.70
CA LYS A 794 9.96 -41.07 44.28
C LYS A 794 8.72 -40.22 44.05
N TYR A 795 8.73 -39.38 43.02
CA TYR A 795 7.68 -38.43 42.74
C TYR A 795 7.19 -38.55 41.30
N ARG A 796 5.94 -38.16 41.08
CA ARG A 796 5.33 -38.06 39.76
C ARG A 796 4.49 -36.79 39.67
N LEU A 797 4.71 -36.01 38.62
CA LEU A 797 3.95 -34.83 38.26
C LEU A 797 3.01 -35.18 37.10
N GLY A 798 1.73 -34.92 37.30
CA GLY A 798 0.66 -35.06 36.33
C GLY A 798 0.08 -33.71 35.93
N VAL A 799 -0.14 -33.48 34.63
CA VAL A 799 -0.95 -32.37 34.12
C VAL A 799 -2.06 -32.93 33.23
N SER A 800 -3.30 -32.55 33.50
CA SER A 800 -4.48 -33.12 32.85
C SER A 800 -4.78 -32.50 31.48
N ASP A 801 -5.31 -33.30 30.55
CA ASP A 801 -5.98 -32.87 29.30
C ASP A 801 -7.19 -31.94 29.47
N GLN A 802 -7.64 -31.66 30.71
CA GLN A 802 -8.68 -30.66 30.96
C GLN A 802 -8.15 -29.22 30.87
N ILE A 803 -6.82 -29.06 30.84
CA ILE A 803 -6.19 -27.82 30.40
C ILE A 803 -6.41 -27.70 28.90
N THR A 804 -6.92 -26.55 28.48
CA THR A 804 -7.18 -26.25 27.07
C THR A 804 -6.57 -24.91 26.70
N ASP A 805 -6.35 -24.64 25.43
CA ASP A 805 -6.11 -23.27 24.94
C ASP A 805 -7.42 -22.46 24.90
N ALA A 806 -7.38 -21.28 24.27
CA ALA A 806 -8.55 -20.43 24.04
C ALA A 806 -9.51 -20.97 22.97
N ALA A 807 -9.00 -21.71 21.99
CA ALA A 807 -9.77 -22.40 20.93
C ALA A 807 -10.54 -23.62 21.47
N GLY A 808 -10.16 -24.11 22.65
CA GLY A 808 -10.75 -25.28 23.31
C GLY A 808 -10.03 -26.59 23.01
N ASN A 809 -8.86 -26.57 22.35
CA ASN A 809 -8.04 -27.77 22.15
C ASN A 809 -7.48 -28.23 23.48
N ALA A 810 -7.63 -29.52 23.78
CA ALA A 810 -7.09 -30.14 24.99
C ALA A 810 -5.56 -30.23 24.93
N LEU A 811 -4.90 -30.12 26.09
CA LEU A 811 -3.45 -30.33 26.22
C LEU A 811 -3.05 -31.67 25.56
N ASP A 812 -2.07 -31.63 24.67
CA ASP A 812 -1.35 -32.81 24.18
C ASP A 812 -0.36 -33.23 25.26
N GLY A 813 -0.87 -34.00 26.23
CA GLY A 813 -0.15 -34.33 27.45
C GLY A 813 1.00 -35.31 27.21
N ASP A 814 0.86 -36.23 26.26
CA ASP A 814 1.90 -37.21 25.91
C ASP A 814 2.82 -36.77 24.75
N GLY A 815 2.54 -35.63 24.12
CA GLY A 815 3.41 -34.99 23.13
C GLY A 815 3.42 -35.72 21.80
N GLU A 816 2.30 -36.33 21.42
CA GLU A 816 2.15 -37.14 20.21
C GLU A 816 1.54 -36.39 19.02
N GLY A 817 1.28 -35.10 19.20
CA GLY A 817 0.71 -34.19 18.22
C GLY A 817 -0.83 -34.25 18.14
N ASN A 818 -1.50 -34.87 19.11
CA ASN A 818 -2.97 -34.94 19.15
C ASN A 818 -3.50 -34.42 20.49
N PRO A 819 -4.68 -33.76 20.52
CA PRO A 819 -5.27 -33.31 21.77
C PRO A 819 -5.59 -34.48 22.71
N GLY A 820 -5.23 -34.34 23.98
CA GLY A 820 -5.56 -35.28 25.05
C GLY A 820 -4.36 -35.93 25.71
N GLY A 821 -4.65 -36.91 26.57
CA GLY A 821 -3.60 -37.60 27.34
C GLY A 821 -3.25 -36.88 28.64
N VAL A 822 -2.22 -37.37 29.33
CA VAL A 822 -1.78 -36.78 30.60
C VAL A 822 -0.28 -36.59 30.50
N PHE A 823 0.18 -35.37 30.72
CA PHE A 823 1.61 -35.14 30.93
C PHE A 823 2.02 -35.83 32.22
N ASP A 824 2.90 -36.82 32.09
CA ASP A 824 3.35 -37.66 33.19
C ASP A 824 4.87 -37.66 33.27
N LEU A 825 5.39 -36.92 34.26
CA LEU A 825 6.81 -36.79 34.52
C LEU A 825 7.17 -37.46 35.85
N ARG A 826 8.03 -38.49 35.80
CA ARG A 826 8.57 -39.18 36.97
C ARG A 826 9.97 -38.67 37.30
N PHE A 827 10.21 -38.35 38.57
CA PHE A 827 11.52 -37.94 39.10
C PHE A 827 11.78 -38.46 40.51
N ASP A 828 13.03 -38.37 40.98
CA ASP A 828 13.47 -38.88 42.28
C ASP A 828 14.21 -37.82 43.08
N ILE A 829 14.04 -37.84 44.40
CA ILE A 829 14.79 -36.99 45.33
C ILE A 829 15.45 -37.88 46.37
N VAL A 830 16.77 -37.78 46.49
CA VAL A 830 17.60 -38.51 47.43
C VAL A 830 18.61 -37.53 48.07
N PRO A 831 18.20 -36.79 49.10
CA PRO A 831 19.08 -35.81 49.72
C PRO A 831 20.31 -36.48 50.34
N GLY A 832 21.50 -35.99 50.05
CA GLY A 832 22.76 -36.60 50.50
C GLY A 832 23.42 -37.59 49.52
N ASP A 833 22.81 -37.91 48.38
CA ASP A 833 23.31 -38.84 47.36
C ASP A 833 24.24 -38.14 46.36
N GLY A 834 25.42 -37.72 46.82
CA GLY A 834 26.35 -36.92 46.02
C GLY A 834 26.92 -37.61 44.78
N ASN A 835 26.82 -38.94 44.67
CA ASN A 835 27.19 -39.67 43.44
C ASN A 835 25.99 -40.00 42.53
N ARG A 836 24.76 -39.68 42.98
CA ARG A 836 23.48 -39.86 42.29
C ARG A 836 23.18 -41.31 41.91
N ASP A 837 23.61 -42.27 42.73
CA ASP A 837 23.40 -43.71 42.50
C ASP A 837 22.07 -44.25 43.09
N GLY A 838 21.31 -43.38 43.74
CA GLY A 838 20.05 -43.67 44.42
C GLY A 838 20.21 -44.13 45.87
N ARG A 839 21.41 -44.03 46.46
CA ARG A 839 21.69 -44.49 47.84
C ARG A 839 22.65 -43.58 48.59
N VAL A 840 22.20 -43.09 49.74
CA VAL A 840 23.06 -42.31 50.66
C VAL A 840 23.94 -43.24 51.48
N ASN A 841 25.23 -43.30 51.15
CA ASN A 841 26.23 -44.17 51.76
C ASN A 841 27.62 -43.50 51.82
N SER A 842 28.65 -44.24 52.27
CA SER A 842 29.99 -43.65 52.45
C SER A 842 30.66 -43.17 51.16
N LEU A 843 30.18 -43.59 49.99
CA LEU A 843 30.72 -43.18 48.69
C LEU A 843 30.35 -41.73 48.34
N ASP A 844 29.23 -41.21 48.84
CA ASP A 844 28.77 -39.83 48.57
C ASP A 844 29.66 -38.78 49.23
N LEU A 845 30.31 -39.16 50.33
CA LEU A 845 31.30 -38.31 51.01
C LEU A 845 32.53 -38.03 50.13
N GLN A 846 32.75 -38.77 49.05
CA GLN A 846 33.83 -38.48 48.11
C GLN A 846 33.64 -37.12 47.43
N ALA A 847 32.44 -36.87 46.90
CA ALA A 847 32.07 -35.60 46.27
C ALA A 847 32.13 -34.45 47.29
N PHE A 848 31.58 -34.69 48.49
CA PHE A 848 31.62 -33.73 49.60
C PHE A 848 33.04 -33.37 50.03
N SER A 849 33.91 -34.36 50.26
CA SER A 849 35.28 -34.11 50.72
C SER A 849 36.14 -33.35 49.71
N ALA A 850 35.84 -33.49 48.41
CA ALA A 850 36.53 -32.79 47.34
C ALA A 850 36.13 -31.31 47.24
N ALA A 851 34.90 -30.97 47.62
CA ALA A 851 34.34 -29.63 47.55
C ALA A 851 34.23 -28.94 48.93
N PHE A 852 34.71 -29.55 50.02
CA PHE A 852 34.53 -29.01 51.37
C PHE A 852 35.14 -27.60 51.53
N LEU A 853 34.32 -26.65 52.01
CA LEU A 853 34.57 -25.19 52.09
C LEU A 853 34.51 -24.44 50.75
N ALA A 854 34.20 -25.10 49.64
CA ALA A 854 33.91 -24.44 48.38
C ALA A 854 32.55 -23.74 48.45
N GLN A 855 32.39 -22.70 47.61
CA GLN A 855 31.16 -21.92 47.48
C GLN A 855 30.81 -21.77 46.00
N ALA A 856 29.53 -21.55 45.70
CA ALA A 856 29.06 -21.37 44.33
C ALA A 856 29.91 -20.36 43.54
N GLY A 857 30.27 -20.72 42.31
CA GLY A 857 31.17 -19.96 41.44
C GLY A 857 32.67 -20.21 41.63
N ALA A 858 33.09 -21.07 42.57
CA ALA A 858 34.49 -21.51 42.69
C ALA A 858 34.78 -22.73 41.80
N ASP A 859 36.03 -22.85 41.30
CA ASP A 859 36.46 -23.97 40.42
C ASP A 859 36.32 -25.36 41.08
N ASP A 860 36.36 -25.42 42.41
CA ASP A 860 36.25 -26.64 43.21
C ASP A 860 34.85 -26.85 43.82
N TYR A 861 33.90 -25.99 43.48
CA TYR A 861 32.52 -26.13 43.91
C TYR A 861 31.82 -27.26 43.13
N ASN A 862 31.06 -28.07 43.86
CA ASN A 862 30.25 -29.14 43.29
C ASN A 862 28.82 -29.02 43.85
N PRO A 863 27.82 -28.64 43.04
CA PRO A 863 26.44 -28.47 43.51
C PRO A 863 25.81 -29.79 43.98
N PHE A 864 26.36 -30.94 43.59
CA PHE A 864 25.90 -32.25 44.07
C PHE A 864 26.50 -32.65 45.43
N ALA A 865 27.35 -31.81 46.01
CA ALA A 865 27.88 -31.93 47.37
C ALA A 865 27.30 -30.87 48.33
N ASP A 866 26.61 -29.86 47.79
CA ASP A 866 25.84 -28.85 48.52
C ASP A 866 24.40 -29.34 48.62
N TRP A 867 24.09 -30.15 49.62
CA TRP A 867 22.81 -30.87 49.75
C TRP A 867 21.72 -30.04 50.40
N ASN A 868 22.06 -28.95 51.11
CA ASN A 868 21.08 -27.96 51.56
C ASN A 868 20.94 -26.78 50.59
N ALA A 869 21.67 -26.79 49.48
CA ALA A 869 21.62 -25.84 48.39
C ALA A 869 21.80 -24.37 48.83
N ASP A 870 22.62 -24.14 49.87
CA ASP A 870 22.85 -22.81 50.43
C ASP A 870 24.01 -22.05 49.75
N GLY A 871 24.57 -22.65 48.70
CA GLY A 871 25.69 -22.14 47.92
C GLY A 871 27.05 -22.41 48.57
N ARG A 872 27.13 -23.23 49.63
CA ARG A 872 28.37 -23.55 50.36
C ARG A 872 28.42 -24.98 50.87
N VAL A 873 29.39 -25.74 50.39
CA VAL A 873 29.67 -27.10 50.90
C VAL A 873 30.36 -27.03 52.28
N ASN A 874 29.62 -27.31 53.35
CA ASN A 874 30.09 -27.19 54.72
C ASN A 874 29.48 -28.24 55.68
N SER A 875 29.57 -27.99 57.00
CA SER A 875 29.01 -28.92 58.00
C SER A 875 27.48 -29.05 57.97
N ALA A 876 26.77 -28.09 57.36
CA ALA A 876 25.33 -28.14 57.17
C ALA A 876 24.93 -29.25 56.20
N ASP A 877 25.64 -29.41 55.08
CA ASP A 877 25.43 -30.52 54.14
C ASP A 877 25.71 -31.86 54.79
N LEU A 878 26.78 -31.93 55.59
CA LEU A 878 27.09 -33.16 56.32
C LEU A 878 25.95 -33.55 57.30
N ALA A 879 25.16 -32.58 57.78
CA ALA A 879 23.96 -32.87 58.54
C ALA A 879 22.87 -33.49 57.66
N VAL A 880 22.60 -32.94 56.47
CA VAL A 880 21.67 -33.52 55.48
C VAL A 880 22.04 -34.96 55.15
N PHE A 881 23.33 -35.22 54.89
CA PHE A 881 23.84 -36.57 54.68
C PHE A 881 23.65 -37.48 55.88
N SER A 882 23.98 -36.99 57.09
CA SER A 882 23.85 -37.80 58.30
C SER A 882 22.39 -38.16 58.61
N GLU A 883 21.44 -37.27 58.29
CA GLU A 883 20.01 -37.49 58.48
C GLU A 883 19.44 -38.49 57.47
N ASN A 884 20.02 -38.55 56.27
CA ASN A 884 19.60 -39.43 55.19
C ASN A 884 20.45 -40.70 55.03
N PHE A 885 21.48 -40.90 55.86
CA PHE A 885 22.39 -42.05 55.74
C PHE A 885 21.64 -43.39 55.80
N LEU A 886 21.94 -44.29 54.85
CA LEU A 886 21.27 -45.56 54.57
C LEU A 886 19.93 -45.47 53.82
N ASN A 887 19.47 -44.28 53.43
CA ASN A 887 18.35 -44.16 52.49
C ASN A 887 18.73 -44.79 51.16
N ASN A 888 17.81 -45.58 50.60
CA ASN A 888 18.01 -46.34 49.37
C ASN A 888 16.72 -46.33 48.57
N LEU A 889 16.73 -45.61 47.45
CA LEU A 889 15.58 -45.41 46.59
C LEU A 889 14.97 -46.72 46.09
N GLY A 890 15.79 -47.77 45.92
CA GLY A 890 15.35 -49.10 45.51
C GLY A 890 14.47 -49.83 46.52
N THR A 891 14.28 -49.28 47.72
CA THR A 891 13.36 -49.82 48.74
C THR A 891 11.94 -49.25 48.63
N LEU A 892 11.75 -48.18 47.85
CA LEU A 892 10.46 -47.52 47.65
C LEU A 892 9.72 -48.09 46.43
N SER A 893 8.42 -48.27 46.58
CA SER A 893 7.52 -48.50 45.43
C SER A 893 7.41 -47.24 44.59
N ASP A 894 7.23 -47.39 43.28
CA ASP A 894 6.94 -46.24 42.42
C ASP A 894 5.59 -45.61 42.77
N PRO A 895 5.45 -44.28 42.64
CA PRO A 895 4.15 -43.62 42.68
C PRO A 895 3.22 -44.24 41.63
N GLY A 896 1.93 -44.33 41.96
CA GLY A 896 0.91 -44.68 40.96
C GLY A 896 0.94 -43.72 39.77
N ALA A 897 0.31 -44.10 38.66
CA ALA A 897 0.14 -43.20 37.50
C ALA A 897 -0.53 -41.89 37.93
N ALA A 898 -0.23 -40.80 37.22
CA ALA A 898 -0.93 -39.54 37.44
C ALA A 898 -2.46 -39.76 37.35
N PHE A 899 -3.20 -39.08 38.22
CA PHE A 899 -4.66 -39.13 38.37
C PHE A 899 -5.25 -40.54 38.67
N SER A 900 -4.44 -41.51 39.11
CA SER A 900 -4.93 -42.85 39.47
C SER A 900 -5.21 -43.01 40.98
N GLY A 901 -6.49 -43.03 41.37
CA GLY A 901 -6.93 -43.63 42.64
C GLY A 901 -7.53 -42.75 43.75
N GLY A 902 -8.67 -42.07 43.52
CA GLY A 902 -9.71 -41.96 44.57
C GLY A 902 -10.56 -40.68 44.66
N ALA A 903 -11.84 -40.83 44.29
CA ALA A 903 -13.04 -40.07 44.69
C ALA A 903 -13.27 -38.64 44.15
N GLY A 904 -13.71 -38.55 42.88
CA GLY A 904 -14.50 -37.43 42.35
C GLY A 904 -14.13 -37.08 40.92
N ASN A 905 -14.94 -37.55 39.96
CA ASN A 905 -14.78 -37.42 38.50
C ASN A 905 -13.59 -38.13 37.87
N ALA A 906 -13.86 -39.32 37.34
CA ALA A 906 -13.07 -39.86 36.24
C ALA A 906 -13.15 -38.88 35.04
N PRO A 907 -12.04 -38.51 34.39
CA PRO A 907 -12.07 -37.98 33.03
C PRO A 907 -12.49 -39.14 32.12
N SER A 908 -13.62 -39.02 31.45
CA SER A 908 -14.06 -39.99 30.46
C SER A 908 -13.59 -39.56 29.07
N GLY A 909 -12.44 -40.06 28.64
CA GLY A 909 -12.03 -40.15 27.23
C GLY A 909 -12.11 -41.62 26.79
N GLY A 910 -12.85 -41.90 25.72
CA GLY A 910 -13.32 -43.25 25.37
C GLY A 910 -12.23 -44.22 24.91
N SER A 911 -12.09 -45.35 25.59
CA SER A 911 -11.43 -46.54 25.03
C SER A 911 -12.48 -47.58 24.62
N GLY A 912 -12.69 -47.75 23.31
CA GLY A 912 -13.42 -48.87 22.74
C GLY A 912 -12.65 -50.18 22.92
N SER A 913 -13.02 -50.97 23.93
CA SER A 913 -12.52 -52.35 24.09
C SER A 913 -13.56 -53.34 23.58
N TRP A 914 -13.23 -54.03 22.48
CA TRP A 914 -13.94 -55.20 21.97
C TRP A 914 -13.77 -56.36 22.94
N ALA A 915 -14.77 -56.59 23.80
CA ALA A 915 -14.89 -57.83 24.57
C ALA A 915 -15.77 -58.84 23.82
N SER A 916 -15.12 -59.95 23.47
CA SER A 916 -15.74 -61.23 23.10
C SER A 916 -16.80 -61.67 24.10
N GLY A 917 -18.01 -62.01 23.61
CA GLY A 917 -19.10 -62.51 24.44
C GLY A 917 -20.07 -63.39 23.65
N ALA A 918 -20.11 -64.66 24.03
CA ALA A 918 -20.81 -65.76 23.39
C ALA A 918 -22.36 -65.66 23.36
N TRP A 919 -22.91 -66.21 22.27
CA TRP A 919 -24.10 -67.08 22.17
C TRP A 919 -25.39 -66.69 22.93
N GLY A 920 -26.40 -66.27 22.17
CA GLY A 920 -27.80 -66.17 22.63
C GLY A 920 -28.79 -66.14 21.47
N SER A 921 -29.38 -67.29 21.20
CA SER A 921 -30.40 -67.62 20.19
C SER A 921 -31.60 -66.65 20.05
N ALA A 922 -31.96 -66.33 18.80
CA ALA A 922 -33.30 -66.29 18.17
C ALA A 922 -33.29 -65.20 17.08
N GLY A 923 -33.72 -65.37 15.85
CA GLY A 923 -34.41 -66.42 15.12
C GLY A 923 -34.94 -65.76 13.83
N SER A 924 -35.05 -66.53 12.74
CA SER A 924 -35.80 -66.19 11.51
C SER A 924 -35.28 -64.96 10.73
N GLY A 925 -34.79 -65.05 9.50
CA GLY A 925 -35.01 -66.03 8.45
C GLY A 925 -34.78 -65.33 7.10
N SER A 926 -34.59 -66.14 6.06
CA SER A 926 -34.59 -65.77 4.64
C SER A 926 -33.24 -65.35 4.04
N ARG A 927 -32.51 -66.37 3.57
CA ARG A 927 -31.78 -66.31 2.30
C ARG A 927 -32.79 -66.30 1.14
N PRO A 928 -32.43 -65.77 -0.04
CA PRO A 928 -31.95 -66.63 -1.13
C PRO A 928 -30.58 -66.14 -1.64
N SER A 929 -29.57 -67.01 -1.76
CA SER A 929 -29.30 -67.95 -2.88
C SER A 929 -28.52 -67.24 -4.00
N SER A 930 -27.25 -67.62 -4.22
CA SER A 930 -26.84 -68.67 -5.18
C SER A 930 -26.58 -68.04 -6.55
N ASP A 931 -25.54 -68.28 -7.32
CA ASP A 931 -24.33 -69.11 -7.37
C ASP A 931 -23.45 -68.35 -8.40
N GLY A 932 -22.13 -68.45 -8.53
CA GLY A 932 -21.20 -69.54 -8.31
C GLY A 932 -20.19 -69.55 -9.47
N ALA A 933 -19.11 -70.32 -9.27
CA ALA A 933 -18.09 -70.77 -10.23
C ALA A 933 -17.02 -69.74 -10.67
N ASP A 934 -15.73 -70.05 -10.77
CA ASP A 934 -14.92 -71.27 -10.53
C ASP A 934 -13.43 -70.85 -10.65
N GLY A 935 -12.49 -71.60 -10.05
CA GLY A 935 -11.07 -71.46 -10.41
C GLY A 935 -10.02 -72.03 -9.43
N PHE A 936 -9.83 -73.34 -9.47
CA PHE A 936 -8.72 -74.09 -8.87
C PHE A 936 -7.35 -73.76 -9.50
N PHE A 937 -6.25 -73.67 -8.72
CA PHE A 937 -5.10 -74.62 -8.66
C PHE A 937 -3.82 -74.01 -8.00
N SER A 938 -3.18 -74.82 -7.14
CA SER A 938 -1.72 -74.99 -6.82
C SER A 938 -0.76 -73.79 -6.90
N GLY A 939 0.21 -73.58 -6.01
CA GLY A 939 0.92 -74.47 -5.10
C GLY A 939 2.41 -74.11 -5.11
N LEU A 940 3.02 -74.03 -3.91
CA LEU A 940 4.42 -74.25 -3.51
C LEU A 940 5.59 -73.86 -4.44
N GLY A 941 6.59 -73.17 -3.86
CA GLY A 941 7.97 -73.18 -4.36
C GLY A 941 8.86 -72.16 -3.65
N ASP A 942 9.62 -72.64 -2.66
CA ASP A 942 10.84 -72.06 -2.10
C ASP A 942 11.95 -71.93 -3.17
N ASP A 943 12.95 -71.12 -2.81
CA ASP A 943 14.40 -71.18 -3.10
C ASP A 943 14.88 -69.71 -3.27
N ASP A 944 16.01 -69.21 -2.81
CA ASP A 944 17.03 -69.54 -1.81
C ASP A 944 18.08 -68.40 -2.00
N ASP A 945 18.97 -68.23 -1.02
CA ASP A 945 20.32 -67.64 -1.13
C ASP A 945 20.56 -66.11 -1.05
N GLU A 946 21.15 -65.77 0.10
CA GLU A 946 22.41 -65.04 0.32
C GLU A 946 22.64 -63.64 -0.29
N GLU A 947 22.86 -62.64 0.57
CA GLU A 947 24.22 -62.20 0.94
C GLU A 947 24.18 -61.20 2.11
N GLY A 948 25.18 -61.29 2.99
CA GLY A 948 25.30 -60.49 4.20
C GLY A 948 26.10 -59.20 4.04
N GLY A 949 26.19 -58.42 5.13
CA GLY A 949 27.08 -57.26 5.16
C GLY A 949 26.85 -56.33 6.34
N LEU A 950 27.37 -56.74 7.51
CA LEU A 950 27.58 -55.88 8.68
C LEU A 950 28.48 -54.67 8.35
N LEU A 951 28.09 -53.48 8.80
CA LEU A 951 29.01 -52.36 8.99
C LEU A 951 28.82 -51.78 10.39
N SER A 952 29.90 -51.85 11.17
CA SER A 952 30.14 -51.07 12.37
C SER A 952 31.14 -49.97 12.03
N PHE A 953 30.83 -48.72 12.37
CA PHE A 953 31.66 -47.89 13.24
C PHE A 953 30.80 -46.80 13.87
#